data_AF-A0A9D8JZV7-F1
#
_entry.id   AF-A0A9D8JZV7-F1
#
_cell.length_a   1.000
_cell.length_b   1.000
_cell.length_c   1.000
_cell.angle_alpha   90.00
_cell.angle_beta   90.00
_cell.angle_gamma   90.00
#
_symmetry.space_group_name_H-M   'P 1'
#
loop_
_entity.id
_entity.type
_entity.pdbx_description
1 polymer ?
#
loop_
_entity_poly.entity_id
_entity_poly.type
_entity_poly.pdbx_seq_one_letter_code
_entity_poly.pdbx_strand_id
1 'polypeptide(L)'
;MPLPPFTSPGLTDLEKDSDLAIFLLDYLERRRDAASGAWPGERETRRLQNTCHIVEGLAALDLGLISSRLIEPALKWLIGLPLLRDVLPQDRRIIRIYPMRFKTLAALDRFEDSRVLKDFAELYGYADRKTGWLADVPGDFSRVMNTMIWADTMLCLRAHDAPDRLWKPTLERALDALGTAFDKWVADGSPEYSPHTTELRGAREASYAFELLERGGRCAIDSAQGQMMESVLVSASRRQGRDEIRKTAYFGIQLATRFPFHENSRSAVADLLRAIRAHYESAAFSSQPDYFHALILRLLSAFYHDTLRDTIHETLWVRLRQTTVGDDDGLEQQRRTALTQLVHRHVAVNLGQVARLSGTRTRAAVYRVHFSLRSDATDRDGHPYSILPDSLQLIVKQGSIESLSRTIRRYGELPDDLRPYFARHSDMPETVGDEWYLTMEDLVGMSPLSEVLDRVDGRWAGRAEHELVARAAAATASALRALHQHRRRAPVASNELGWLYLTPISEAINALCEANAFPELKPYVENGFESNGCARQSLNAYLTRLQRHSPALTPPAISAVHGDCHSRNLMIDSGLGKLKFVDLETLAYNDDYLADYGLLIEDVALYRYLPRGQRPDCLTVDEIAVRASAVDYPRLPRGADSILFFERCLIEQLAAFAASVNDSNFKPRLWLAIVRNLIQLGARQLPAQLLDPQRRDESLKLTLVAYAEAARLLDELAAHLDGAPLPEMPFTAISNQRSALSPP
;
A
#
# COMPACT_ATOMS: atom_id res chain seq x y z
N MET A 1 16.51 -7.94 -18.11
CA MET A 1 15.15 -7.77 -17.56
C MET A 1 14.76 -9.08 -16.89
N PRO A 2 14.42 -9.08 -15.58
CA PRO A 2 13.96 -10.28 -14.92
C PRO A 2 12.64 -10.76 -15.53
N LEU A 3 12.45 -12.09 -15.57
CA LEU A 3 11.20 -12.71 -16.01
C LEU A 3 10.05 -12.27 -15.06
N PRO A 4 8.92 -11.77 -15.57
CA PRO A 4 7.77 -11.45 -14.72
C PRO A 4 7.20 -12.70 -14.03
N PRO A 5 6.47 -12.56 -12.91
CA PRO A 5 5.82 -13.71 -12.29
C PRO A 5 4.81 -14.33 -13.25
N PHE A 6 4.85 -15.65 -13.38
CA PHE A 6 3.92 -16.41 -14.20
C PHE A 6 2.88 -17.11 -13.33
N THR A 7 1.62 -17.02 -13.72
CA THR A 7 0.51 -17.81 -13.16
C THR A 7 -0.45 -18.11 -14.30
N SER A 8 -0.90 -19.35 -14.42
CA SER A 8 -1.86 -19.71 -15.46
C SER A 8 -3.29 -19.84 -14.90
N PRO A 9 -4.28 -19.14 -15.48
CA PRO A 9 -5.69 -19.36 -15.18
C PRO A 9 -6.31 -20.60 -15.84
N GLY A 10 -5.62 -21.27 -16.77
CA GLY A 10 -6.12 -22.45 -17.48
C GLY A 10 -6.58 -23.59 -16.55
N LEU A 11 -7.63 -24.30 -16.95
CA LEU A 11 -8.22 -25.40 -16.18
C LEU A 11 -7.63 -26.76 -16.57
N THR A 12 -7.23 -26.90 -17.83
CA THR A 12 -6.59 -28.10 -18.39
C THR A 12 -5.07 -27.95 -18.53
N ASP A 13 -4.34 -29.07 -18.65
CA ASP A 13 -2.89 -29.02 -18.90
C ASP A 13 -2.57 -28.28 -20.22
N LEU A 14 -3.38 -28.49 -21.27
CA LEU A 14 -3.23 -27.78 -22.55
C LEU A 14 -3.42 -26.26 -22.40
N GLU A 15 -4.50 -25.81 -21.76
CA GLU A 15 -4.73 -24.37 -21.54
C GLU A 15 -3.60 -23.74 -20.72
N LYS A 16 -3.12 -24.46 -19.69
CA LYS A 16 -2.01 -24.00 -18.85
C LYS A 16 -0.71 -23.86 -19.60
N ASP A 17 -0.46 -24.80 -20.50
CA ASP A 17 0.71 -24.82 -21.36
C ASP A 17 0.61 -23.78 -22.51
N SER A 18 -0.61 -23.49 -23.00
CA SER A 18 -0.90 -22.37 -23.90
C SER A 18 -0.66 -21.02 -23.22
N ASP A 19 -1.09 -20.84 -21.98
CA ASP A 19 -0.80 -19.63 -21.20
C ASP A 19 0.71 -19.44 -21.01
N LEU A 20 1.44 -20.53 -20.73
CA LEU A 20 2.89 -20.51 -20.63
C LEU A 20 3.53 -20.12 -21.97
N ALA A 21 3.05 -20.66 -23.09
CA ALA A 21 3.53 -20.29 -24.41
C ALA A 21 3.31 -18.79 -24.70
N ILE A 22 2.11 -18.25 -24.42
CA ILE A 22 1.80 -16.82 -24.58
C ILE A 22 2.70 -15.96 -23.71
N PHE A 23 2.87 -16.35 -22.45
CA PHE A 23 3.76 -15.65 -21.52
C PHE A 23 5.20 -15.59 -22.03
N LEU A 24 5.72 -16.70 -22.56
CA LEU A 24 7.07 -16.76 -23.13
C LEU A 24 7.19 -15.96 -24.43
N LEU A 25 6.16 -15.94 -25.27
CA LEU A 25 6.10 -15.08 -26.47
C LEU A 25 6.20 -13.61 -26.10
N ASP A 26 5.39 -13.13 -25.16
CA ASP A 26 5.43 -11.76 -24.66
C ASP A 26 6.79 -11.42 -24.06
N TYR A 27 7.37 -12.33 -23.28
CA TYR A 27 8.69 -12.15 -22.68
C TYR A 27 9.78 -12.00 -23.75
N LEU A 28 9.80 -12.89 -24.74
CA LEU A 28 10.79 -12.87 -25.81
C LEU A 28 10.60 -11.64 -26.70
N GLU A 29 9.37 -11.23 -27.01
CA GLU A 29 9.12 -10.00 -27.78
C GLU A 29 9.70 -8.77 -27.07
N ARG A 30 9.45 -8.61 -25.76
CA ARG A 30 9.96 -7.47 -24.97
C ARG A 30 11.48 -7.43 -24.88
N ARG A 31 12.13 -8.59 -24.97
CA ARG A 31 13.60 -8.69 -24.94
C ARG A 31 14.27 -8.49 -26.28
N ARG A 32 13.50 -8.51 -27.37
CA ARG A 32 14.04 -8.32 -28.72
C ARG A 32 14.58 -6.89 -28.86
N ASP A 33 15.80 -6.78 -29.39
CA ASP A 33 16.38 -5.50 -29.75
C ASP A 33 15.61 -4.93 -30.95
N ALA A 34 14.96 -3.77 -30.77
CA ALA A 34 14.07 -3.18 -31.79
C ALA A 34 14.81 -2.75 -33.07
N ALA A 35 16.09 -2.40 -32.98
CA ALA A 35 16.87 -1.90 -34.11
C ALA A 35 17.41 -3.03 -35.00
N SER A 36 17.87 -4.11 -34.37
CA SER A 36 18.47 -5.27 -35.05
C SER A 36 17.50 -6.41 -35.27
N GLY A 37 16.42 -6.51 -34.49
CA GLY A 37 15.54 -7.68 -34.46
C GLY A 37 16.12 -8.91 -33.76
N ALA A 38 17.36 -8.83 -33.25
CA ALA A 38 18.04 -9.94 -32.58
C ALA A 38 17.77 -9.96 -31.07
N TRP A 39 18.07 -11.08 -30.41
CA TRP A 39 17.95 -11.21 -28.95
C TRP A 39 19.30 -11.06 -28.26
N PRO A 40 19.37 -10.26 -27.18
CA PRO A 40 20.63 -9.90 -26.53
C PRO A 40 21.34 -11.12 -25.92
N GLY A 41 22.67 -11.02 -25.82
CA GLY A 41 23.52 -11.98 -25.13
C GLY A 41 24.79 -11.29 -24.61
N GLU A 42 25.44 -11.88 -23.60
CA GLU A 42 26.66 -11.31 -22.98
C GLU A 42 27.81 -11.12 -23.97
N ARG A 43 27.83 -11.92 -25.05
CA ARG A 43 28.76 -11.86 -26.16
C ARG A 43 28.01 -12.09 -27.47
N GLU A 44 28.59 -11.70 -28.59
CA GLU A 44 27.95 -11.85 -29.91
C GLU A 44 27.67 -13.31 -30.30
N THR A 45 28.52 -14.27 -29.91
CA THR A 45 28.23 -15.71 -30.11
C THR A 45 27.00 -16.16 -29.32
N ARG A 46 26.79 -15.59 -28.12
CA ARG A 46 25.60 -15.84 -27.30
C ARG A 46 24.36 -15.16 -27.87
N ARG A 47 24.50 -13.95 -28.42
CA ARG A 47 23.45 -13.24 -29.15
C ARG A 47 22.98 -14.04 -30.37
N LEU A 48 23.93 -14.58 -31.14
CA LEU A 48 23.68 -15.50 -32.26
C LEU A 48 22.94 -16.75 -31.78
N GLN A 49 23.45 -17.41 -30.73
CA GLN A 49 22.81 -18.59 -30.16
C GLN A 49 21.37 -18.33 -29.73
N ASN A 50 21.13 -17.26 -28.98
CA ASN A 50 19.81 -16.87 -28.52
C ASN A 50 18.89 -16.64 -29.71
N THR A 51 19.34 -15.85 -30.68
CA THR A 51 18.57 -15.51 -31.87
C THR A 51 18.20 -16.76 -32.68
N CYS A 52 19.16 -17.67 -32.93
CA CYS A 52 18.90 -18.91 -33.65
C CYS A 52 17.84 -19.78 -32.94
N HIS A 53 18.02 -20.04 -31.63
CA HIS A 53 17.09 -20.87 -30.88
C HIS A 53 15.69 -20.25 -30.77
N ILE A 54 15.60 -18.94 -30.56
CA ILE A 54 14.32 -18.24 -30.45
C ILE A 54 13.60 -18.25 -31.80
N VAL A 55 14.30 -17.99 -32.90
CA VAL A 55 13.72 -18.05 -34.25
C VAL A 55 13.21 -19.45 -34.56
N GLU A 56 13.98 -20.50 -34.24
CA GLU A 56 13.51 -21.89 -34.37
C GLU A 56 12.28 -22.19 -33.49
N GLY A 57 12.23 -21.66 -32.27
CA GLY A 57 11.09 -21.87 -31.37
C GLY A 57 9.82 -21.13 -31.81
N LEU A 58 9.96 -19.90 -32.30
CA LEU A 58 8.85 -19.11 -32.84
C LEU A 58 8.32 -19.71 -34.14
N ALA A 59 9.20 -20.26 -34.98
CA ALA A 59 8.82 -20.94 -36.21
C ALA A 59 8.06 -22.23 -35.93
N ALA A 60 8.50 -23.00 -34.91
CA ALA A 60 7.82 -24.23 -34.51
C ALA A 60 6.38 -24.00 -34.02
N LEU A 61 6.07 -22.83 -33.44
CA LEU A 61 4.71 -22.48 -33.00
C LEU A 61 3.76 -22.14 -34.16
N ASP A 62 4.30 -21.67 -35.28
CA ASP A 62 3.56 -21.35 -36.51
C ASP A 62 2.29 -20.50 -36.31
N LEU A 63 2.38 -19.37 -35.58
CA LEU A 63 1.23 -18.47 -35.32
C LEU A 63 0.92 -17.51 -36.49
N GLY A 64 1.27 -17.91 -37.72
CA GLY A 64 1.12 -17.08 -38.92
C GLY A 64 1.81 -15.71 -38.81
N LEU A 65 1.05 -14.63 -39.06
CA LEU A 65 1.54 -13.24 -39.10
C LEU A 65 2.27 -12.81 -37.81
N ILE A 66 1.88 -13.35 -36.65
CA ILE A 66 2.49 -13.02 -35.36
C ILE A 66 3.94 -13.53 -35.33
N SER A 67 4.15 -14.81 -35.63
CA SER A 67 5.48 -15.40 -35.75
C SER A 67 6.30 -14.71 -36.85
N SER A 68 5.72 -14.43 -38.02
CA SER A 68 6.42 -13.75 -39.12
C SER A 68 6.96 -12.37 -38.72
N ARG A 69 6.19 -11.57 -37.98
CA ARG A 69 6.63 -10.23 -37.50
C ARG A 69 7.81 -10.31 -36.53
N LEU A 70 7.89 -11.39 -35.74
CA LEU A 70 8.99 -11.60 -34.81
C LEU A 70 10.23 -12.16 -35.51
N ILE A 71 10.04 -13.10 -36.43
CA ILE A 71 11.08 -13.86 -37.11
C ILE A 71 11.76 -13.06 -38.23
N GLU A 72 11.02 -12.35 -39.09
CA GLU A 72 11.59 -11.69 -40.28
C GLU A 72 12.73 -10.69 -39.97
N PRO A 73 12.62 -9.80 -38.97
CA PRO A 73 13.73 -8.93 -38.59
C PRO A 73 14.97 -9.72 -38.14
N ALA A 74 14.78 -10.79 -37.37
CA ALA A 74 15.87 -11.64 -36.90
C ALA A 74 16.54 -12.41 -38.06
N LEU A 75 15.77 -12.87 -39.04
CA LEU A 75 16.30 -13.50 -40.25
C LEU A 75 17.13 -12.53 -41.06
N LYS A 76 16.65 -11.30 -41.27
CA LYS A 76 17.43 -10.24 -41.95
C LYS A 76 18.74 -9.96 -41.21
N TRP A 77 18.72 -9.99 -39.89
CA TRP A 77 19.93 -9.85 -39.07
C TRP A 77 20.87 -11.05 -39.22
N LEU A 78 20.37 -12.29 -39.17
CA LEU A 78 21.17 -13.50 -39.37
C LEU A 78 21.78 -13.54 -40.78
N ILE A 79 21.07 -13.10 -41.81
CA ILE A 79 21.59 -13.02 -43.17
C ILE A 79 22.65 -11.91 -43.28
N GLY A 80 22.31 -10.72 -42.78
CA GLY A 80 23.10 -9.51 -42.97
C GLY A 80 24.34 -9.41 -42.07
N LEU A 81 24.28 -9.97 -40.85
CA LEU A 81 25.21 -9.76 -39.73
C LEU A 81 25.81 -8.34 -39.78
N PRO A 82 24.99 -7.30 -39.54
CA PRO A 82 25.32 -5.91 -39.87
C PRO A 82 26.70 -5.55 -39.32
N LEU A 83 27.49 -4.85 -40.16
CA LEU A 83 28.91 -4.53 -40.00
C LEU A 83 29.30 -4.54 -38.53
N LEU A 84 29.98 -5.61 -38.13
CA LEU A 84 30.49 -5.91 -36.79
C LEU A 84 31.55 -4.88 -36.34
N ARG A 85 31.22 -3.58 -36.42
CA ARG A 85 32.11 -2.43 -36.20
C ARG A 85 32.66 -2.44 -34.79
N ASP A 86 31.81 -2.84 -33.84
CA ASP A 86 32.13 -2.90 -32.41
C ASP A 86 32.66 -4.26 -31.95
N VAL A 87 32.79 -5.22 -32.89
CA VAL A 87 33.38 -6.54 -32.62
C VAL A 87 34.84 -6.54 -33.06
N LEU A 88 35.69 -7.08 -32.20
CA LEU A 88 37.11 -7.26 -32.48
C LEU A 88 37.30 -8.03 -33.81
N PRO A 89 38.24 -7.61 -34.68
CA PRO A 89 38.44 -8.23 -35.99
C PRO A 89 38.58 -9.76 -35.96
N GLN A 90 39.18 -10.31 -34.90
CA GLN A 90 39.36 -11.74 -34.67
C GLN A 90 38.06 -12.52 -34.42
N ASP A 91 37.06 -11.90 -33.78
CA ASP A 91 35.77 -12.55 -33.46
C ASP A 91 34.78 -12.46 -34.63
N ARG A 92 35.02 -11.56 -35.59
CA ARG A 92 34.17 -11.41 -36.79
C ARG A 92 34.09 -12.69 -37.60
N ARG A 93 35.22 -13.41 -37.72
CA ARG A 93 35.26 -14.69 -38.43
C ARG A 93 34.40 -15.74 -37.74
N ILE A 94 34.59 -15.89 -36.42
CA ILE A 94 33.86 -16.83 -35.56
C ILE A 94 32.33 -16.65 -35.69
N ILE A 95 31.87 -15.40 -35.68
CA ILE A 95 30.45 -15.03 -35.80
C ILE A 95 29.91 -15.37 -37.19
N ARG A 96 30.67 -15.12 -38.27
CA ARG A 96 30.21 -15.36 -39.64
C ARG A 96 30.02 -16.84 -39.94
N ILE A 97 30.96 -17.68 -39.51
CA ILE A 97 30.94 -19.13 -39.77
C ILE A 97 30.23 -19.91 -38.64
N TYR A 98 29.49 -19.24 -37.78
CA TYR A 98 28.82 -19.86 -36.63
C TYR A 98 27.80 -20.93 -37.08
N PRO A 99 28.00 -22.23 -36.78
CA PRO A 99 27.24 -23.31 -37.44
C PRO A 99 25.73 -23.24 -37.27
N MET A 100 25.21 -22.88 -36.09
CA MET A 100 23.76 -22.84 -35.84
C MET A 100 23.02 -21.81 -36.70
N ARG A 101 23.70 -20.74 -37.13
CA ARG A 101 23.14 -19.74 -38.04
C ARG A 101 22.66 -20.41 -39.33
N PHE A 102 23.51 -21.27 -39.89
CA PHE A 102 23.23 -21.96 -41.15
C PHE A 102 22.10 -22.96 -41.00
N LYS A 103 22.09 -23.73 -39.91
CA LYS A 103 20.99 -24.64 -39.58
C LYS A 103 19.66 -23.90 -39.53
N THR A 104 19.58 -22.82 -38.75
CA THR A 104 18.34 -22.04 -38.62
C THR A 104 17.88 -21.47 -39.95
N LEU A 105 18.80 -20.91 -40.76
CA LEU A 105 18.47 -20.36 -42.08
C LEU A 105 18.03 -21.44 -43.08
N ALA A 106 18.64 -22.62 -43.04
CA ALA A 106 18.25 -23.75 -43.88
C ALA A 106 16.87 -24.31 -43.48
N ALA A 107 16.60 -24.43 -42.18
CA ALA A 107 15.32 -24.93 -41.67
C ALA A 107 14.14 -23.99 -41.96
N LEU A 108 14.40 -22.73 -42.28
CA LEU A 108 13.39 -21.70 -42.57
C LEU A 108 13.39 -21.25 -44.02
N ASP A 109 14.07 -21.98 -44.90
CA ASP A 109 14.13 -21.68 -46.33
C ASP A 109 14.61 -20.25 -46.62
N ARG A 110 15.74 -19.88 -46.01
CA ARG A 110 16.40 -18.56 -46.12
C ARG A 110 17.90 -18.67 -46.37
N PHE A 111 18.31 -19.75 -47.05
CA PHE A 111 19.71 -20.09 -47.24
C PHE A 111 20.34 -19.53 -48.53
N GLU A 112 19.52 -19.11 -49.49
CA GLU A 112 19.96 -18.75 -50.85
C GLU A 112 20.77 -17.44 -50.94
N ASP A 113 20.86 -16.66 -49.86
CA ASP A 113 21.60 -15.41 -49.88
C ASP A 113 23.10 -15.63 -50.18
N SER A 114 23.63 -14.89 -51.15
CA SER A 114 25.02 -15.04 -51.61
C SER A 114 26.07 -14.87 -50.51
N ARG A 115 25.80 -14.07 -49.47
CA ARG A 115 26.71 -13.89 -48.33
C ARG A 115 26.67 -15.09 -47.41
N VAL A 116 25.48 -15.66 -47.19
CA VAL A 116 25.28 -16.88 -46.40
C VAL A 116 25.99 -18.05 -47.08
N LEU A 117 25.82 -18.22 -48.39
CA LEU A 117 26.52 -19.25 -49.18
C LEU A 117 28.04 -19.11 -49.10
N LYS A 118 28.57 -17.88 -49.16
CA LYS A 118 30.00 -17.61 -49.01
C LYS A 118 30.52 -17.99 -47.62
N ASP A 119 29.81 -17.56 -46.57
CA ASP A 119 30.19 -17.87 -45.19
C ASP A 119 30.10 -19.38 -44.90
N PHE A 120 29.09 -20.05 -45.46
CA PHE A 120 28.93 -21.51 -45.33
C PHE A 120 30.01 -22.27 -46.09
N ALA A 121 30.42 -21.80 -47.27
CA ALA A 121 31.55 -22.38 -48.00
C ALA A 121 32.87 -22.26 -47.21
N GLU A 122 33.03 -21.18 -46.43
CA GLU A 122 34.16 -21.03 -45.51
C GLU A 122 34.09 -22.03 -44.35
N LEU A 123 32.91 -22.22 -43.74
CA LEU A 123 32.70 -23.28 -42.74
C LEU A 123 33.01 -24.67 -43.31
N TYR A 124 32.56 -24.95 -44.53
CA TYR A 124 32.86 -26.20 -45.24
C TYR A 124 34.37 -26.41 -45.47
N GLY A 125 35.16 -25.33 -45.52
CA GLY A 125 36.62 -25.41 -45.61
C GLY A 125 37.29 -26.16 -44.45
N TYR A 126 36.59 -26.30 -43.31
CA TYR A 126 37.03 -27.05 -42.13
C TYR A 126 36.65 -28.54 -42.16
N ALA A 127 35.89 -28.97 -43.15
CA ALA A 127 35.50 -30.37 -43.29
C ALA A 127 36.68 -31.21 -43.80
N ASP A 128 37.09 -32.21 -43.02
CA ASP A 128 38.02 -33.23 -43.46
C ASP A 128 37.34 -34.12 -44.50
N ARG A 129 37.82 -34.02 -45.75
CA ARG A 129 37.26 -34.77 -46.87
C ARG A 129 37.46 -36.27 -46.76
N LYS A 130 38.34 -36.76 -45.88
CA LYS A 130 38.54 -38.20 -45.65
C LYS A 130 37.61 -38.76 -44.60
N THR A 131 37.42 -38.03 -43.49
CA THR A 131 36.66 -38.53 -42.34
C THR A 131 35.24 -37.98 -42.26
N GLY A 132 34.94 -36.85 -42.91
CA GLY A 132 33.67 -36.15 -42.80
C GLY A 132 33.54 -35.24 -41.57
N TRP A 133 34.51 -35.25 -40.65
CA TRP A 133 34.49 -34.39 -39.46
C TRP A 133 34.84 -32.94 -39.78
N LEU A 134 34.17 -31.99 -39.12
CA LEU A 134 34.57 -30.59 -39.10
C LEU A 134 35.57 -30.35 -37.97
N ALA A 135 36.86 -30.23 -38.30
CA ALA A 135 37.95 -29.99 -37.35
C ALA A 135 38.30 -28.50 -37.27
N ASP A 136 38.83 -28.05 -36.12
CA ASP A 136 39.40 -26.71 -35.93
C ASP A 136 38.47 -25.53 -36.25
N VAL A 137 37.15 -25.74 -36.24
CA VAL A 137 36.15 -24.66 -36.37
C VAL A 137 36.27 -23.74 -35.14
N PRO A 138 36.58 -22.45 -35.33
CA PRO A 138 36.65 -21.48 -34.25
C PRO A 138 35.31 -21.36 -33.50
N GLY A 139 35.31 -21.50 -32.16
CA GLY A 139 34.12 -21.28 -31.33
C GLY A 139 33.98 -22.25 -30.16
N ASP A 140 32.80 -22.23 -29.53
CA ASP A 140 32.54 -22.92 -28.26
C ASP A 140 32.06 -24.39 -28.40
N PHE A 141 31.89 -24.88 -29.64
CA PHE A 141 31.36 -26.21 -29.91
C PHE A 141 32.46 -27.26 -30.10
N SER A 142 32.18 -28.49 -29.68
CA SER A 142 33.06 -29.64 -29.95
C SER A 142 33.08 -29.97 -31.46
N ARG A 143 34.14 -30.66 -31.92
CA ARG A 143 34.25 -31.22 -33.28
C ARG A 143 32.99 -31.96 -33.71
N VAL A 144 32.47 -32.81 -32.82
CA VAL A 144 31.28 -33.63 -33.05
C VAL A 144 30.03 -32.77 -33.14
N MET A 145 29.84 -31.81 -32.23
CA MET A 145 28.69 -30.90 -32.27
C MET A 145 28.69 -30.02 -33.52
N ASN A 146 29.85 -29.46 -33.92
CA ASN A 146 29.98 -28.71 -35.18
C ASN A 146 29.60 -29.57 -36.39
N THR A 147 30.03 -30.83 -36.41
CA THR A 147 29.73 -31.77 -37.48
C THR A 147 28.24 -32.12 -37.51
N MET A 148 27.61 -32.35 -36.36
CA MET A 148 26.16 -32.61 -36.27
C MET A 148 25.34 -31.40 -36.74
N ILE A 149 25.67 -30.18 -36.33
CA ILE A 149 24.97 -28.97 -36.78
C ILE A 149 25.14 -28.74 -38.28
N TRP A 150 26.34 -28.99 -38.82
CA TRP A 150 26.59 -28.90 -40.26
C TRP A 150 25.81 -29.97 -41.03
N ALA A 151 25.83 -31.22 -40.57
CA ALA A 151 25.06 -32.31 -41.18
C ALA A 151 23.55 -32.04 -41.13
N ASP A 152 23.05 -31.47 -40.03
CA ASP A 152 21.65 -31.04 -39.91
C ASP A 152 21.29 -29.98 -40.96
N THR A 153 22.13 -28.95 -41.10
CA THR A 153 21.99 -27.93 -42.15
C THR A 153 21.87 -28.57 -43.53
N MET A 154 22.78 -29.50 -43.83
CA MET A 154 22.83 -30.22 -45.11
C MET A 154 21.60 -31.08 -45.35
N LEU A 155 21.11 -31.77 -44.32
CA LEU A 155 19.90 -32.58 -44.39
C LEU A 155 18.64 -31.71 -44.58
N CYS A 156 18.58 -30.51 -43.97
CA CYS A 156 17.52 -29.54 -44.22
C CYS A 156 17.55 -29.07 -45.68
N LEU A 157 18.70 -28.67 -46.19
CA LEU A 157 18.85 -28.24 -47.59
C LEU A 157 18.43 -29.34 -48.58
N ARG A 158 18.81 -30.59 -48.29
CA ARG A 158 18.41 -31.75 -49.10
C ARG A 158 16.89 -31.97 -49.08
N ALA A 159 16.23 -31.75 -47.93
CA ALA A 159 14.77 -31.86 -47.82
C ALA A 159 14.03 -30.75 -48.58
N HIS A 160 14.69 -29.63 -48.86
CA HIS A 160 14.18 -28.51 -49.68
C HIS A 160 14.65 -28.56 -51.14
N ASP A 161 15.10 -29.71 -51.64
CA ASP A 161 15.58 -29.93 -53.01
C ASP A 161 16.72 -28.99 -53.46
N ALA A 162 17.49 -28.42 -52.51
CA ALA A 162 18.62 -27.57 -52.83
C ALA A 162 19.75 -28.39 -53.49
N PRO A 163 20.47 -27.86 -54.50
CA PRO A 163 21.55 -28.58 -55.17
C PRO A 163 22.69 -28.95 -54.21
N ASP A 164 22.84 -30.23 -53.87
CA ASP A 164 23.77 -30.72 -52.84
C ASP A 164 25.08 -31.34 -53.39
N ARG A 165 25.27 -31.33 -54.72
CA ARG A 165 26.32 -32.12 -55.41
C ARG A 165 27.73 -31.89 -54.88
N LEU A 166 28.04 -30.69 -54.39
CA LEU A 166 29.37 -30.32 -53.89
C LEU A 166 29.66 -30.88 -52.47
N TRP A 167 28.62 -31.08 -51.67
CA TRP A 167 28.74 -31.39 -50.24
C TRP A 167 28.31 -32.82 -49.92
N LYS A 168 27.47 -33.43 -50.76
CA LYS A 168 26.93 -34.77 -50.59
C LYS A 168 27.97 -35.84 -50.21
N PRO A 169 29.13 -35.99 -50.88
CA PRO A 169 30.10 -37.00 -50.49
C PRO A 169 30.66 -36.82 -49.08
N THR A 170 30.78 -35.58 -48.62
CA THR A 170 31.26 -35.25 -47.27
C THR A 170 30.16 -35.46 -46.23
N LEU A 171 28.90 -35.18 -46.59
CA LEU A 171 27.74 -35.49 -45.75
C LEU A 171 27.62 -36.99 -45.49
N GLU A 172 27.70 -37.82 -46.53
CA GLU A 172 27.61 -39.28 -46.38
C GLU A 172 28.72 -39.81 -45.45
N ARG A 173 29.97 -39.34 -45.61
CA ARG A 173 31.07 -39.69 -44.71
C ARG A 173 30.85 -39.22 -43.27
N ALA A 174 30.31 -38.01 -43.08
CA ALA A 174 29.98 -37.49 -41.76
C ALA A 174 28.89 -38.35 -41.08
N LEU A 175 27.86 -38.77 -41.82
CA LEU A 175 26.82 -39.68 -41.33
C LEU A 175 27.40 -41.06 -40.98
N ASP A 176 28.29 -41.61 -41.80
CA ASP A 176 28.93 -42.90 -41.50
C ASP A 176 29.84 -42.81 -40.26
N ALA A 177 30.56 -41.70 -40.09
CA ALA A 177 31.38 -41.44 -38.91
C ALA A 177 30.53 -41.24 -37.64
N LEU A 178 29.41 -40.52 -37.75
CA LEU A 178 28.44 -40.38 -36.66
C LEU A 178 27.78 -41.72 -36.31
N GLY A 179 27.48 -42.57 -37.30
CA GLY A 179 26.95 -43.91 -37.10
C GLY A 179 27.92 -44.78 -36.30
N THR A 180 29.20 -44.78 -36.69
CA THR A 180 30.26 -45.49 -35.96
C THR A 180 30.39 -44.98 -34.52
N ALA A 181 30.36 -43.66 -34.32
CA ALA A 181 30.44 -43.06 -32.99
C ALA A 181 29.22 -43.40 -32.12
N PHE A 182 28.04 -43.47 -32.73
CA PHE A 182 26.78 -43.82 -32.09
C PHE A 182 26.74 -45.30 -31.70
N ASP A 183 27.10 -46.20 -32.60
CA ASP A 183 27.17 -47.65 -32.30
C ASP A 183 28.17 -47.95 -31.19
N LYS A 184 29.31 -47.24 -31.16
CA LYS A 184 30.26 -47.34 -30.04
C LYS A 184 29.65 -46.87 -28.73
N TRP A 185 28.94 -45.74 -28.73
CA TRP A 185 28.26 -45.23 -27.54
C TRP A 185 27.18 -46.20 -27.04
N VAL A 186 26.45 -46.85 -27.95
CA VAL A 186 25.49 -47.91 -27.63
C VAL A 186 26.17 -49.13 -27.00
N ALA A 187 27.30 -49.57 -27.57
CA ALA A 187 28.05 -50.74 -27.10
C ALA A 187 28.69 -50.55 -25.72
N ASP A 188 29.06 -49.32 -25.36
CA ASP A 188 29.71 -49.00 -24.07
C ASP A 188 28.76 -49.10 -22.85
N GLY A 189 27.46 -49.36 -23.06
CA GLY A 189 26.56 -49.95 -22.06
C GLY A 189 26.18 -49.12 -20.84
N SER A 190 26.71 -47.90 -20.67
CA SER A 190 26.31 -46.96 -19.60
C SER A 190 25.99 -45.57 -20.16
N PRO A 191 24.72 -45.27 -20.48
CA PRO A 191 24.31 -44.00 -21.10
C PRO A 191 24.48 -42.77 -20.19
N GLU A 192 24.79 -42.98 -18.89
CA GLU A 192 24.87 -41.93 -17.87
C GLU A 192 26.31 -41.53 -17.51
N TYR A 193 27.27 -42.44 -17.72
CA TYR A 193 28.68 -42.24 -17.44
C TYR A 193 29.49 -42.95 -18.52
N SER A 194 29.41 -42.47 -19.76
CA SER A 194 30.45 -42.85 -20.72
C SER A 194 31.76 -42.20 -20.21
N PRO A 195 32.81 -42.98 -19.89
CA PRO A 195 34.13 -42.41 -19.66
C PRO A 195 34.52 -41.59 -20.90
N HIS A 196 35.46 -40.66 -20.78
CA HIS A 196 35.89 -39.75 -21.86
C HIS A 196 36.50 -40.43 -23.12
N THR A 197 36.15 -41.68 -23.40
CA THR A 197 36.65 -42.58 -24.44
C THR A 197 35.76 -42.67 -25.69
N THR A 198 34.53 -42.13 -25.65
CA THR A 198 33.64 -42.02 -26.82
C THR A 198 33.65 -40.61 -27.40
N GLU A 199 33.50 -40.50 -28.72
CA GLU A 199 33.41 -39.20 -29.39
C GLU A 199 32.13 -38.43 -29.00
N LEU A 200 31.04 -39.15 -28.71
CA LEU A 200 29.80 -38.61 -28.14
C LEU A 200 29.89 -38.53 -26.62
N ARG A 201 29.67 -37.34 -26.05
CA ARG A 201 29.89 -37.01 -24.63
C ARG A 201 28.71 -37.36 -23.70
N GLY A 202 27.60 -37.88 -24.22
CA GLY A 202 26.45 -38.31 -23.43
C GLY A 202 25.13 -38.34 -24.21
N ALA A 203 24.04 -38.65 -23.51
CA ALA A 203 22.71 -38.87 -24.10
C ALA A 203 22.19 -37.72 -24.98
N ARG A 204 22.60 -36.47 -24.72
CA ARG A 204 22.21 -35.32 -25.57
C ARG A 204 22.86 -35.35 -26.95
N GLU A 205 24.14 -35.64 -27.03
CA GLU A 205 24.82 -35.74 -28.32
C GLU A 205 24.40 -37.02 -29.04
N ALA A 206 24.20 -38.11 -28.30
CA ALA A 206 23.72 -39.38 -28.86
C ALA A 206 22.31 -39.28 -29.44
N SER A 207 21.38 -38.59 -28.76
CA SER A 207 20.03 -38.36 -29.30
C SER A 207 20.03 -37.45 -30.53
N TYR A 208 20.89 -36.44 -30.57
CA TYR A 208 21.03 -35.61 -31.77
C TYR A 208 21.67 -36.40 -32.93
N ALA A 209 22.69 -37.21 -32.66
CA ALA A 209 23.29 -38.08 -33.67
C ALA A 209 22.27 -39.08 -34.22
N PHE A 210 21.48 -39.73 -33.35
CA PHE A 210 20.40 -40.63 -33.74
C PHE A 210 19.39 -39.94 -34.65
N GLU A 211 19.00 -38.69 -34.33
CA GLU A 211 18.10 -37.89 -35.17
C GLU A 211 18.64 -37.71 -36.59
N LEU A 212 19.93 -37.40 -36.72
CA LEU A 212 20.57 -37.16 -38.03
C LEU A 212 20.76 -38.46 -38.81
N LEU A 213 21.07 -39.56 -38.11
CA LEU A 213 21.18 -40.89 -38.71
C LEU A 213 19.82 -41.38 -39.23
N GLU A 214 18.74 -41.11 -38.51
CA GLU A 214 17.38 -41.46 -38.90
C GLU A 214 16.98 -40.70 -40.17
N ARG A 215 17.12 -39.37 -40.17
CA ARG A 215 16.90 -38.51 -41.35
C ARG A 215 17.86 -38.82 -42.51
N GLY A 216 19.02 -39.38 -42.20
CA GLY A 216 20.01 -39.86 -43.14
C GLY A 216 19.70 -41.24 -43.74
N GLY A 217 18.68 -41.95 -43.23
CA GLY A 217 18.34 -43.32 -43.63
C GLY A 217 19.35 -44.36 -43.16
N ARG A 218 20.10 -44.09 -42.09
CA ARG A 218 21.12 -44.97 -41.50
C ARG A 218 20.63 -45.74 -40.27
N CYS A 219 19.55 -45.28 -39.63
CA CYS A 219 18.85 -46.02 -38.56
C CYS A 219 17.33 -45.85 -38.71
N ALA A 220 16.56 -46.68 -37.98
CA ALA A 220 15.11 -46.62 -37.95
C ALA A 220 14.60 -46.48 -36.51
N ILE A 221 13.48 -45.79 -36.33
CA ILE A 221 12.83 -45.56 -35.03
C ILE A 221 12.48 -46.88 -34.34
N ASP A 222 12.01 -47.86 -35.12
CA ASP A 222 11.61 -49.19 -34.63
C ASP A 222 12.78 -50.16 -34.42
N SER A 223 14.03 -49.73 -34.63
CA SER A 223 15.20 -50.59 -34.42
C SER A 223 15.51 -50.77 -32.93
N ALA A 224 16.34 -51.77 -32.59
CA ALA A 224 16.84 -51.95 -31.22
C ALA A 224 17.57 -50.69 -30.69
N GLN A 225 18.27 -49.97 -31.57
CA GLN A 225 18.90 -48.70 -31.22
C GLN A 225 17.86 -47.60 -30.93
N GLY A 226 16.75 -47.57 -31.68
CA GLY A 226 15.65 -46.64 -31.46
C GLY A 226 14.92 -46.88 -30.14
N GLN A 227 14.62 -48.14 -29.82
CA GLN A 227 14.03 -48.53 -28.52
C GLN A 227 14.96 -48.21 -27.34
N MET A 228 16.26 -48.48 -27.50
CA MET A 228 17.26 -48.09 -26.49
C MET A 228 17.28 -46.57 -26.30
N MET A 229 17.28 -45.80 -27.39
CA MET A 229 17.28 -44.35 -27.33
C MET A 229 16.02 -43.82 -26.64
N GLU A 230 14.84 -44.35 -26.96
CA GLU A 230 13.60 -44.00 -26.27
C GLU A 230 13.72 -44.27 -24.76
N SER A 231 14.18 -45.46 -24.36
CA SER A 231 14.34 -45.82 -22.95
C SER A 231 15.29 -44.89 -22.20
N VAL A 232 16.40 -44.49 -22.83
CA VAL A 232 17.36 -43.53 -22.26
C VAL A 232 16.71 -42.16 -22.09
N LEU A 233 16.00 -41.67 -23.11
CA LEU A 233 15.36 -40.37 -23.09
C LEU A 233 14.20 -40.31 -22.08
N VAL A 234 13.37 -41.35 -22.00
CA VAL A 234 12.29 -41.46 -21.01
C VAL A 234 12.86 -41.43 -19.59
N SER A 235 13.91 -42.21 -19.35
CA SER A 235 14.57 -42.27 -18.04
C SER A 235 15.21 -40.93 -17.66
N ALA A 236 15.82 -40.25 -18.62
CA ALA A 236 16.45 -38.94 -18.40
C ALA A 236 15.40 -37.83 -18.18
N SER A 237 14.30 -37.82 -18.93
CA SER A 237 13.23 -36.81 -18.80
C SER A 237 12.46 -36.89 -17.48
N ARG A 238 12.47 -38.05 -16.81
CA ARG A 238 11.82 -38.23 -15.49
C ARG A 238 12.64 -37.72 -14.30
N ARG A 239 13.87 -37.24 -14.51
CA ARG A 239 14.70 -36.67 -13.45
C ARG A 239 14.27 -35.21 -13.17
N GLN A 240 13.96 -34.90 -11.92
CA GLN A 240 13.28 -33.64 -11.52
C GLN A 240 14.16 -32.67 -10.70
N GLY A 241 15.48 -32.64 -10.90
CA GLY A 241 16.36 -31.63 -10.30
C GLY A 241 16.36 -30.28 -11.03
N ARG A 242 16.45 -29.15 -10.29
CA ARG A 242 16.46 -27.78 -10.88
C ARG A 242 17.58 -27.57 -11.91
N ASP A 243 18.77 -28.11 -11.67
CA ASP A 243 19.92 -28.04 -12.60
C ASP A 243 19.81 -29.04 -13.77
N GLU A 244 18.93 -30.04 -13.64
CA GLU A 244 18.72 -31.10 -14.63
C GLU A 244 17.67 -30.72 -15.67
N ILE A 245 16.69 -29.88 -15.31
CA ILE A 245 15.56 -29.54 -16.20
C ILE A 245 16.00 -28.88 -17.52
N ARG A 246 17.10 -28.13 -17.50
CA ARG A 246 17.69 -27.57 -18.72
C ARG A 246 18.16 -28.65 -19.70
N LYS A 247 18.67 -29.77 -19.18
CA LYS A 247 19.12 -30.91 -20.00
C LYS A 247 17.92 -31.75 -20.45
N THR A 248 16.89 -31.89 -19.61
CA THR A 248 15.70 -32.70 -19.91
C THR A 248 14.76 -32.05 -20.92
N ALA A 249 14.70 -30.73 -21.04
CA ALA A 249 13.88 -30.06 -22.06
C ALA A 249 14.22 -30.52 -23.49
N TYR A 250 15.51 -30.69 -23.80
CA TYR A 250 15.94 -31.22 -25.10
C TYR A 250 15.52 -32.69 -25.30
N PHE A 251 15.61 -33.51 -24.25
CA PHE A 251 15.13 -34.89 -24.31
C PHE A 251 13.62 -34.96 -24.54
N GLY A 252 12.86 -34.07 -23.89
CA GLY A 252 11.44 -33.92 -24.12
C GLY A 252 11.11 -33.60 -25.58
N ILE A 253 11.88 -32.71 -26.22
CA ILE A 253 11.67 -32.36 -27.64
C ILE A 253 11.89 -33.59 -28.52
N GLN A 254 12.96 -34.36 -28.27
CA GLN A 254 13.25 -35.58 -29.02
C GLN A 254 12.17 -36.65 -28.83
N LEU A 255 11.71 -36.87 -27.60
CA LEU A 255 10.60 -37.79 -27.31
C LEU A 255 9.32 -37.38 -28.03
N ALA A 256 8.94 -36.10 -27.93
CA ALA A 256 7.73 -35.58 -28.54
C ALA A 256 7.78 -35.62 -30.08
N THR A 257 8.94 -35.38 -30.67
CA THR A 257 9.10 -35.34 -32.13
C THR A 257 9.23 -36.74 -32.74
N ARG A 258 9.96 -37.65 -32.08
CA ARG A 258 10.37 -38.94 -32.66
C ARG A 258 9.55 -40.13 -32.19
N PHE A 259 8.98 -40.04 -30.99
CA PHE A 259 8.13 -41.09 -30.42
C PHE A 259 6.73 -40.55 -30.03
N PRO A 260 6.05 -39.78 -30.90
CA PRO A 260 4.81 -39.08 -30.55
C PRO A 260 3.66 -40.03 -30.20
N PHE A 261 3.70 -41.27 -30.71
CA PHE A 261 2.64 -42.27 -30.49
C PHE A 261 2.95 -43.26 -29.36
N HIS A 262 4.15 -43.22 -28.78
CA HIS A 262 4.53 -44.14 -27.71
C HIS A 262 4.04 -43.60 -26.37
N GLU A 263 3.22 -44.40 -25.66
CA GLU A 263 2.56 -43.96 -24.43
C GLU A 263 3.55 -43.55 -23.33
N ASN A 264 4.64 -44.31 -23.15
CA ASN A 264 5.70 -44.00 -22.18
C ASN A 264 6.39 -42.66 -22.48
N SER A 265 6.66 -42.41 -23.75
CA SER A 265 7.24 -41.15 -24.23
C SER A 265 6.30 -39.98 -23.98
N ARG A 266 5.02 -40.11 -24.35
CA ARG A 266 4.02 -39.07 -24.11
C ARG A 266 3.84 -38.76 -22.62
N SER A 267 3.75 -39.78 -21.78
CA SER A 267 3.65 -39.62 -20.32
C SER A 267 4.87 -38.89 -19.75
N ALA A 268 6.08 -39.28 -20.17
CA ALA A 268 7.30 -38.64 -19.67
C ALA A 268 7.40 -37.16 -20.07
N VAL A 269 6.98 -36.81 -21.29
CA VAL A 269 6.93 -35.41 -21.75
C VAL A 269 5.87 -34.62 -20.99
N ALA A 270 4.68 -35.19 -20.77
CA ALA A 270 3.62 -34.55 -19.98
C ALA A 270 4.10 -34.24 -18.56
N ASP A 271 4.71 -35.21 -17.87
CA ASP A 271 5.25 -35.02 -16.52
C ASP A 271 6.33 -33.94 -16.48
N LEU A 272 7.21 -33.92 -17.48
CA LEU A 272 8.24 -32.90 -17.66
C LEU A 272 7.63 -31.50 -17.85
N LEU A 273 6.58 -31.36 -18.66
CA LEU A 273 5.88 -30.08 -18.86
C LEU A 273 5.23 -29.58 -17.57
N ARG A 274 4.59 -30.46 -16.78
CA ARG A 274 4.05 -30.07 -15.46
C ARG A 274 5.14 -29.57 -14.53
N ALA A 275 6.30 -30.25 -14.49
CA ALA A 275 7.44 -29.82 -13.68
C ALA A 275 7.99 -28.45 -14.15
N ILE A 276 8.16 -28.26 -15.47
CA ILE A 276 8.60 -26.99 -16.04
C ILE A 276 7.66 -25.86 -15.64
N ARG A 277 6.35 -26.07 -15.76
CA ARG A 277 5.33 -25.08 -15.41
C ARG A 277 5.39 -24.70 -13.93
N ALA A 278 5.49 -25.66 -13.02
CA ALA A 278 5.65 -25.40 -11.59
C ALA A 278 6.90 -24.55 -11.27
N HIS A 279 7.97 -24.69 -12.05
CA HIS A 279 9.16 -23.85 -11.92
C HIS A 279 8.98 -22.42 -12.47
N TYR A 280 8.13 -22.21 -13.47
CA TYR A 280 7.74 -20.86 -13.88
C TYR A 280 6.84 -20.18 -12.84
N GLU A 281 5.88 -20.91 -12.28
CA GLU A 281 4.97 -20.42 -11.22
C GLU A 281 5.72 -20.01 -9.95
N SER A 282 6.77 -20.74 -9.58
CA SER A 282 7.65 -20.41 -8.46
C SER A 282 8.77 -19.41 -8.80
N ALA A 283 8.76 -18.83 -10.00
CA ALA A 283 9.79 -17.93 -10.53
C ALA A 283 11.23 -18.50 -10.51
N ALA A 284 11.37 -19.83 -10.44
CA ALA A 284 12.66 -20.52 -10.35
C ALA A 284 13.51 -20.40 -11.63
N PHE A 285 12.90 -20.06 -12.77
CA PHE A 285 13.58 -19.87 -14.05
C PHE A 285 13.83 -18.41 -14.45
N SER A 286 13.65 -17.46 -13.54
CA SER A 286 13.88 -16.03 -13.79
C SER A 286 15.31 -15.66 -14.23
N SER A 287 16.30 -16.47 -13.86
CA SER A 287 17.72 -16.30 -14.20
C SER A 287 18.19 -17.15 -15.40
N GLN A 288 17.30 -17.92 -16.01
CA GLN A 288 17.68 -18.75 -17.15
C GLN A 288 17.94 -17.90 -18.41
N PRO A 289 18.82 -18.36 -19.30
CA PRO A 289 19.14 -17.63 -20.52
C PRO A 289 18.02 -17.74 -21.57
N ASP A 290 17.89 -16.75 -22.46
CA ASP A 290 16.76 -16.63 -23.39
C ASP A 290 16.53 -17.86 -24.29
N TYR A 291 17.59 -18.54 -24.74
CA TYR A 291 17.44 -19.77 -25.53
C TYR A 291 16.78 -20.92 -24.76
N PHE A 292 16.84 -20.93 -23.43
CA PHE A 292 16.14 -21.94 -22.63
C PHE A 292 14.63 -21.78 -22.76
N HIS A 293 14.13 -20.54 -22.70
CA HIS A 293 12.72 -20.23 -22.92
C HIS A 293 12.26 -20.64 -24.33
N ALA A 294 13.11 -20.45 -25.34
CA ALA A 294 12.85 -20.93 -26.69
C ALA A 294 12.78 -22.46 -26.79
N LEU A 295 13.61 -23.19 -26.03
CA LEU A 295 13.52 -24.66 -25.96
C LEU A 295 12.18 -25.11 -25.35
N ILE A 296 11.64 -24.37 -24.37
CA ILE A 296 10.32 -24.68 -23.81
C ILE A 296 9.22 -24.48 -24.86
N LEU A 297 9.27 -23.38 -25.64
CA LEU A 297 8.33 -23.17 -26.75
C LEU A 297 8.38 -24.31 -27.78
N ARG A 298 9.59 -24.80 -28.10
CA ARG A 298 9.76 -25.95 -29.00
C ARG A 298 9.22 -27.24 -28.41
N LEU A 299 9.40 -27.48 -27.12
CA LEU A 299 8.85 -28.65 -26.44
C LEU A 299 7.33 -28.64 -26.47
N LEU A 300 6.73 -27.49 -26.15
CA LEU A 300 5.28 -27.29 -26.18
C LEU A 300 4.72 -27.54 -27.59
N SER A 301 5.33 -26.93 -28.61
CA SER A 301 4.95 -27.14 -30.01
C SER A 301 5.11 -28.61 -30.43
N ALA A 302 6.23 -29.25 -30.10
CA ALA A 302 6.48 -30.64 -30.46
C ALA A 302 5.49 -31.62 -29.80
N PHE A 303 5.00 -31.32 -28.60
CA PHE A 303 4.11 -32.22 -27.85
C PHE A 303 2.62 -32.07 -28.25
N TYR A 304 2.16 -30.84 -28.44
CA TYR A 304 0.76 -30.54 -28.71
C TYR A 304 0.44 -30.28 -30.19
N HIS A 305 1.46 -30.04 -31.03
CA HIS A 305 1.30 -29.73 -32.45
C HIS A 305 0.29 -28.59 -32.69
N ASP A 306 -0.60 -28.75 -33.67
CA ASP A 306 -1.60 -27.75 -34.08
C ASP A 306 -2.55 -27.36 -32.94
N THR A 307 -2.84 -28.26 -31.99
CA THR A 307 -3.77 -27.97 -30.89
C THR A 307 -3.30 -26.84 -29.97
N LEU A 308 -1.98 -26.69 -29.80
CA LEU A 308 -1.41 -25.57 -29.06
C LEU A 308 -1.61 -24.25 -29.80
N ARG A 309 -1.36 -24.22 -31.11
CA ARG A 309 -1.54 -23.04 -31.95
C ARG A 309 -2.97 -22.53 -31.90
N ASP A 310 -3.94 -23.43 -32.06
CA ASP A 310 -5.35 -23.08 -32.07
C ASP A 310 -5.79 -22.49 -30.72
N THR A 311 -5.36 -23.11 -29.61
CA THR A 311 -5.65 -22.64 -28.25
C THR A 311 -4.99 -21.29 -27.95
N ILE A 312 -3.76 -21.06 -28.44
CA ILE A 312 -3.09 -19.76 -28.34
C ILE A 312 -3.88 -18.69 -29.10
N HIS A 313 -4.32 -18.97 -30.34
CA HIS A 313 -5.10 -18.02 -31.13
C HIS A 313 -6.42 -17.64 -30.45
N GLU A 314 -7.18 -18.62 -29.93
CA GLU A 314 -8.41 -18.34 -29.17
C GLU A 314 -8.12 -17.47 -27.94
N THR A 315 -7.09 -17.81 -27.17
CA THR A 315 -6.74 -17.07 -25.95
C THR A 315 -6.34 -15.63 -26.27
N LEU A 316 -5.49 -15.42 -27.29
CA LEU A 316 -5.08 -14.08 -27.73
C LEU A 316 -6.27 -13.27 -28.26
N TRP A 317 -7.21 -13.91 -28.96
CA TRP A 317 -8.42 -13.26 -29.47
C TRP A 317 -9.36 -12.82 -28.35
N VAL A 318 -9.57 -13.67 -27.33
CA VAL A 318 -10.34 -13.32 -26.13
C VAL A 318 -9.69 -12.15 -25.39
N ARG A 319 -8.36 -12.19 -25.19
CA ARG A 319 -7.61 -11.09 -24.57
C ARG A 319 -7.77 -9.80 -25.39
N LEU A 320 -7.57 -9.85 -26.71
CA LEU A 320 -7.73 -8.67 -27.58
C LEU A 320 -9.12 -8.05 -27.47
N ARG A 321 -10.19 -8.85 -27.43
CA ARG A 321 -11.57 -8.35 -27.21
C ARG A 321 -11.72 -7.66 -25.86
N GLN A 322 -11.11 -8.19 -24.80
CA GLN A 322 -11.12 -7.56 -23.47
C GLN A 322 -10.30 -6.27 -23.44
N THR A 323 -9.14 -6.22 -24.12
CA THR A 323 -8.31 -5.00 -24.21
C THR A 323 -8.97 -3.92 -25.06
N THR A 324 -9.67 -4.28 -26.14
CA THR A 324 -10.37 -3.30 -27.01
C THR A 324 -11.51 -2.60 -26.25
N VAL A 325 -12.14 -3.27 -25.28
CA VAL A 325 -13.12 -2.65 -24.38
C VAL A 325 -12.44 -1.75 -23.34
N GLY A 326 -11.20 -2.03 -22.94
CA GLY A 326 -10.43 -1.23 -21.97
C GLY A 326 -9.64 -0.04 -22.56
N ASP A 327 -9.27 -0.09 -23.84
CA ASP A 327 -8.50 0.98 -24.50
C ASP A 327 -9.37 2.19 -24.89
N ASP A 328 -10.67 2.00 -25.16
CA ASP A 328 -11.62 3.12 -25.37
C ASP A 328 -11.75 3.97 -24.10
N ASP A 329 -11.80 3.34 -22.93
CA ASP A 329 -11.83 4.04 -21.64
C ASP A 329 -10.52 4.81 -21.37
N GLY A 330 -9.37 4.27 -21.81
CA GLY A 330 -8.06 4.90 -21.66
C GLY A 330 -7.89 6.17 -22.51
N LEU A 331 -8.34 6.13 -23.76
CA LEU A 331 -8.33 7.27 -24.68
C LEU A 331 -9.32 8.37 -24.26
N GLU A 332 -10.50 7.97 -23.77
CA GLU A 332 -11.47 8.90 -23.20
C GLU A 332 -10.92 9.59 -21.94
N GLN A 333 -10.24 8.83 -21.06
CA GLN A 333 -9.62 9.39 -19.86
C GLN A 333 -8.47 10.36 -20.19
N GLN A 334 -7.66 10.07 -21.22
CA GLN A 334 -6.62 10.99 -21.69
C GLN A 334 -7.22 12.29 -22.27
N ARG A 335 -8.27 12.18 -23.09
CA ARG A 335 -9.01 13.35 -23.62
C ARG A 335 -9.64 14.16 -22.50
N ARG A 336 -10.28 13.50 -21.53
CA ARG A 336 -10.88 14.13 -20.36
C ARG A 336 -9.82 14.89 -19.55
N THR A 337 -8.65 14.28 -19.33
CA THR A 337 -7.52 14.94 -18.66
C THR A 337 -7.03 16.18 -19.43
N ALA A 338 -6.85 16.08 -20.75
CA ALA A 338 -6.44 17.21 -21.59
C ALA A 338 -7.48 18.35 -21.60
N LEU A 339 -8.77 18.02 -21.66
CA LEU A 339 -9.86 18.98 -21.61
C LEU A 339 -10.00 19.64 -20.23
N THR A 340 -9.85 18.89 -19.13
CA THR A 340 -9.82 19.45 -17.77
C THR A 340 -8.67 20.45 -17.60
N GLN A 341 -7.47 20.13 -18.10
CA GLN A 341 -6.35 21.05 -18.07
C GLN A 341 -6.59 22.32 -18.90
N LEU A 342 -7.27 22.20 -20.05
CA LEU A 342 -7.66 23.36 -20.86
C LEU A 342 -8.66 24.24 -20.10
N VAL A 343 -9.68 23.64 -19.45
CA VAL A 343 -10.64 24.38 -18.62
C VAL A 343 -9.94 25.09 -17.47
N HIS A 344 -9.03 24.43 -16.73
CA HIS A 344 -8.31 25.04 -15.60
C HIS A 344 -7.48 26.27 -16.02
N ARG A 345 -6.92 26.30 -17.25
CA ARG A 345 -6.18 27.47 -17.74
C ARG A 345 -7.07 28.67 -18.06
N HIS A 346 -8.34 28.41 -18.41
CA HIS A 346 -9.30 29.44 -18.78
C HIS A 346 -10.24 29.83 -17.64
N VAL A 347 -10.04 29.29 -16.43
CA VAL A 347 -10.79 29.66 -15.22
C VAL A 347 -9.82 30.31 -14.25
N ALA A 348 -9.97 31.61 -14.03
CA ALA A 348 -9.27 32.36 -13.01
C ALA A 348 -10.06 32.31 -11.68
N VAL A 349 -9.36 31.97 -10.60
CA VAL A 349 -9.89 32.05 -9.23
C VAL A 349 -9.52 33.42 -8.65
N ASN A 350 -10.53 34.22 -8.31
CA ASN A 350 -10.31 35.49 -7.60
C ASN A 350 -10.69 35.30 -6.14
N LEU A 351 -9.72 35.45 -5.24
CA LEU A 351 -9.96 35.43 -3.80
C LEU A 351 -10.65 36.72 -3.38
N GLY A 352 -11.75 36.58 -2.66
CA GLY A 352 -12.47 37.66 -2.00
C GLY A 352 -12.01 37.81 -0.55
N GLN A 353 -12.95 37.94 0.37
CA GLN A 353 -12.63 38.09 1.80
C GLN A 353 -12.02 36.80 2.39
N VAL A 354 -10.89 36.93 3.08
CA VAL A 354 -10.31 35.87 3.91
C VAL A 354 -10.52 36.22 5.38
N ALA A 355 -11.34 35.46 6.08
CA ALA A 355 -11.64 35.65 7.49
C ALA A 355 -10.99 34.53 8.32
N ARG A 356 -10.16 34.90 9.29
CA ARG A 356 -9.60 33.94 10.25
C ARG A 356 -10.67 33.56 11.29
N LEU A 357 -11.05 32.29 11.33
CA LEU A 357 -12.07 31.75 12.25
C LEU A 357 -11.48 31.32 13.60
N SER A 358 -10.22 30.88 13.64
CA SER A 358 -9.56 30.47 14.87
C SER A 358 -8.12 30.97 14.97
N GLY A 359 -7.69 31.25 16.20
CA GLY A 359 -6.33 31.66 16.52
C GLY A 359 -6.02 31.56 18.01
N THR A 360 -5.69 30.36 18.48
CA THR A 360 -4.90 30.18 19.71
C THR A 360 -3.41 30.29 19.40
N ARG A 361 -2.56 30.34 20.44
CA ARG A 361 -1.10 30.58 20.39
C ARG A 361 -0.27 29.62 19.52
N THR A 362 -0.87 28.58 18.92
CA THR A 362 -0.21 27.64 18.02
C THR A 362 -0.20 28.19 16.58
N ARG A 363 0.77 27.76 15.75
CA ARG A 363 0.81 28.11 14.30
C ARG A 363 -0.39 27.59 13.50
N ALA A 364 -1.26 26.78 14.10
CA ALA A 364 -2.47 26.30 13.47
C ALA A 364 -3.55 27.40 13.42
N ALA A 365 -4.17 27.58 12.27
CA ALA A 365 -5.22 28.58 12.06
C ALA A 365 -6.27 28.05 11.10
N VAL A 366 -7.54 28.36 11.34
CA VAL A 366 -8.62 28.04 10.41
C VAL A 366 -9.08 29.32 9.73
N TYR A 367 -9.19 29.27 8.41
CA TYR A 367 -9.60 30.37 7.55
C TYR A 367 -10.91 30.02 6.85
N ARG A 368 -11.80 31.01 6.74
CA ARG A 368 -12.87 31.04 5.75
C ARG A 368 -12.39 31.87 4.57
N VAL A 369 -12.33 31.27 3.39
CA VAL A 369 -11.86 31.89 2.16
C VAL A 369 -13.04 32.02 1.22
N HIS A 370 -13.48 33.25 0.96
CA HIS A 370 -14.44 33.53 -0.10
C HIS A 370 -13.70 33.63 -1.44
N PHE A 371 -14.28 33.10 -2.51
CA PHE A 371 -13.69 33.18 -3.84
C PHE A 371 -14.76 33.23 -4.93
N SER A 372 -14.35 33.65 -6.13
CA SER A 372 -15.16 33.64 -7.34
C SER A 372 -14.40 33.03 -8.49
N LEU A 373 -15.15 32.46 -9.44
CA LEU A 373 -14.61 31.89 -10.67
C LEU A 373 -14.94 32.82 -11.82
N ARG A 374 -13.93 33.20 -12.60
CA ARG A 374 -14.08 33.96 -13.83
C ARG A 374 -13.48 33.17 -14.97
N SER A 375 -14.20 33.06 -16.09
CA SER A 375 -13.67 32.45 -17.30
C SER A 375 -13.74 33.39 -18.49
N ASP A 376 -12.81 33.23 -19.42
CA ASP A 376 -12.84 33.89 -20.73
C ASP A 376 -13.86 33.23 -21.67
N ALA A 377 -14.37 32.04 -21.32
CA ALA A 377 -15.45 31.39 -22.05
C ALA A 377 -16.73 32.22 -21.95
N THR A 378 -17.43 32.37 -23.07
CA THR A 378 -18.66 33.16 -23.16
C THR A 378 -19.90 32.28 -23.20
N ASP A 379 -21.00 32.78 -22.65
CA ASP A 379 -22.32 32.19 -22.81
C ASP A 379 -22.89 32.44 -24.21
N ARG A 380 -24.14 32.02 -24.44
CA ARG A 380 -24.83 32.18 -25.74
C ARG A 380 -24.99 33.65 -26.16
N ASP A 381 -24.94 34.57 -25.20
CA ASP A 381 -25.13 36.01 -25.41
C ASP A 381 -23.78 36.75 -25.50
N GLY A 382 -22.65 36.02 -25.45
CA GLY A 382 -21.31 36.57 -25.58
C GLY A 382 -20.74 37.12 -24.26
N HIS A 383 -21.41 36.87 -23.13
CA HIS A 383 -20.94 37.33 -21.82
C HIS A 383 -19.99 36.30 -21.20
N PRO A 384 -18.83 36.72 -20.65
CA PRO A 384 -17.92 35.82 -19.96
C PRO A 384 -18.61 35.13 -18.78
N TYR A 385 -18.40 33.83 -18.62
CA TYR A 385 -18.89 33.10 -17.45
C TYR A 385 -18.19 33.65 -16.19
N SER A 386 -18.97 34.29 -15.33
CA SER A 386 -18.54 34.69 -14.00
C SER A 386 -19.53 34.20 -12.96
N ILE A 387 -19.03 33.44 -11.99
CA ILE A 387 -19.73 33.22 -10.73
C ILE A 387 -19.49 34.46 -9.87
N LEU A 388 -20.55 35.02 -9.30
CA LEU A 388 -20.52 36.31 -8.59
C LEU A 388 -19.41 36.36 -7.52
N PRO A 389 -18.82 37.55 -7.26
CA PRO A 389 -17.90 37.74 -6.13
C PRO A 389 -18.48 37.20 -4.82
N ASP A 390 -17.65 36.54 -4.03
CA ASP A 390 -17.98 35.96 -2.70
C ASP A 390 -19.09 34.90 -2.65
N SER A 391 -19.53 34.38 -3.80
CA SER A 391 -20.59 33.36 -3.84
C SER A 391 -20.12 31.93 -3.56
N LEU A 392 -18.81 31.67 -3.60
CA LEU A 392 -18.21 30.41 -3.19
C LEU A 392 -17.33 30.62 -1.95
N GLN A 393 -17.29 29.62 -1.09
CA GLN A 393 -16.49 29.65 0.13
C GLN A 393 -15.83 28.30 0.44
N LEU A 394 -14.66 28.35 1.07
CA LEU A 394 -13.92 27.20 1.56
C LEU A 394 -13.49 27.42 3.01
N ILE A 395 -13.47 26.35 3.79
CA ILE A 395 -12.82 26.33 5.09
C ILE A 395 -11.45 25.69 4.91
N VAL A 396 -10.39 26.37 5.35
CA VAL A 396 -9.01 25.90 5.20
C VAL A 396 -8.34 25.89 6.56
N LYS A 397 -7.87 24.72 7.00
CA LYS A 397 -7.07 24.55 8.23
C LYS A 397 -5.59 24.55 7.85
N GLN A 398 -4.85 25.52 8.37
CA GLN A 398 -3.39 25.57 8.33
C GLN A 398 -2.82 24.84 9.55
N GLY A 399 -1.74 24.07 9.37
CA GLY A 399 -1.11 23.32 10.46
C GLY A 399 0.21 22.67 10.05
N SER A 400 0.80 21.86 10.93
CA SER A 400 1.94 21.02 10.54
C SER A 400 1.46 19.82 9.73
N ILE A 401 2.30 19.32 8.82
CA ILE A 401 2.00 18.11 8.05
C ILE A 401 1.60 16.92 8.95
N GLU A 402 2.23 16.79 10.11
CA GLU A 402 1.97 15.72 11.07
C GLU A 402 0.55 15.80 11.67
N SER A 403 0.08 17.00 12.03
CA SER A 403 -1.25 17.20 12.62
C SER A 403 -2.34 17.05 11.56
N LEU A 404 -2.13 17.59 10.36
CA LEU A 404 -3.07 17.45 9.24
C LEU A 404 -3.17 16.00 8.76
N SER A 405 -2.03 15.31 8.61
CA SER A 405 -2.02 13.88 8.23
C SER A 405 -2.66 13.00 9.29
N ARG A 406 -2.51 13.35 10.57
CA ARG A 406 -3.20 12.66 11.67
C ARG A 406 -4.72 12.83 11.56
N THR A 407 -5.20 14.04 11.29
CA THR A 407 -6.62 14.33 11.05
C THR A 407 -7.18 13.43 9.94
N ILE A 408 -6.50 13.38 8.79
CA ILE A 408 -6.93 12.55 7.65
C ILE A 408 -6.99 11.08 8.01
N ARG A 409 -5.92 10.56 8.60
CA ARG A 409 -5.86 9.15 9.00
C ARG A 409 -7.00 8.81 9.97
N ARG A 410 -7.27 9.66 10.96
CA ARG A 410 -8.34 9.44 11.93
C ARG A 410 -9.73 9.46 11.29
N TYR A 411 -9.98 10.37 10.35
CA TYR A 411 -11.24 10.38 9.61
C TYR A 411 -11.41 9.12 8.75
N GLY A 412 -10.34 8.66 8.08
CA GLY A 412 -10.34 7.42 7.31
C GLY A 412 -10.59 6.17 8.16
N GLU A 413 -10.14 6.18 9.41
CA GLU A 413 -10.35 5.12 10.41
C GLU A 413 -11.77 5.13 11.02
N LEU A 414 -12.60 6.16 10.77
CA LEU A 414 -13.95 6.22 11.31
C LEU A 414 -14.87 5.16 10.68
N PRO A 415 -15.65 4.43 11.49
CA PRO A 415 -16.82 3.67 11.05
C PRO A 415 -17.77 4.50 10.17
N ASP A 416 -18.37 3.87 9.16
CA ASP A 416 -19.23 4.54 8.18
C ASP A 416 -20.44 5.26 8.81
N ASP A 417 -20.98 4.70 9.89
CA ASP A 417 -22.09 5.24 10.66
C ASP A 417 -21.70 6.45 11.54
N LEU A 418 -20.41 6.60 11.87
CA LEU A 418 -19.89 7.78 12.57
C LEU A 418 -19.55 8.95 11.66
N ARG A 419 -19.14 8.69 10.42
CA ARG A 419 -18.74 9.76 9.47
C ARG A 419 -19.73 10.93 9.33
N PRO A 420 -21.07 10.74 9.39
CA PRO A 420 -22.03 11.85 9.36
C PRO A 420 -21.90 12.84 10.52
N TYR A 421 -21.36 12.40 11.67
CA TYR A 421 -21.13 13.23 12.85
C TYR A 421 -19.81 13.99 12.80
N PHE A 422 -18.99 13.86 11.76
CA PHE A 422 -17.71 14.56 11.65
C PHE A 422 -17.69 15.45 10.40
N ALA A 423 -17.00 16.58 10.48
CA ALA A 423 -16.76 17.43 9.31
C ALA A 423 -15.85 16.71 8.30
N ARG A 424 -16.25 16.68 7.04
CA ARG A 424 -15.42 16.14 5.94
C ARG A 424 -14.23 17.05 5.68
N HIS A 425 -13.21 16.52 5.02
CA HIS A 425 -12.06 17.28 4.53
C HIS A 425 -11.49 16.59 3.29
N SER A 426 -10.51 17.23 2.64
CA SER A 426 -9.77 16.63 1.52
C SER A 426 -8.94 15.42 1.96
N ASP A 427 -8.63 14.52 1.02
CA ASP A 427 -7.93 13.25 1.30
C ASP A 427 -6.42 13.43 1.57
N MET A 428 -5.86 14.59 1.25
CA MET A 428 -4.44 14.91 1.45
C MET A 428 -4.23 16.36 1.87
N PRO A 429 -3.20 16.66 2.68
CA PRO A 429 -2.77 18.03 2.94
C PRO A 429 -2.10 18.59 1.68
N GLU A 430 -2.31 19.87 1.44
CA GLU A 430 -1.72 20.62 0.34
C GLU A 430 -0.65 21.57 0.87
N THR A 431 0.41 21.80 0.10
CA THR A 431 1.49 22.72 0.47
C THR A 431 1.50 23.94 -0.43
N VAL A 432 1.68 25.12 0.19
CA VAL A 432 1.92 26.38 -0.52
C VAL A 432 3.12 27.06 0.16
N GLY A 433 4.28 26.97 -0.48
CA GLY A 433 5.55 27.39 0.13
C GLY A 433 5.98 26.43 1.23
N ASP A 434 6.25 26.96 2.42
CA ASP A 434 6.67 26.19 3.61
C ASP A 434 5.49 25.82 4.54
N GLU A 435 4.26 26.18 4.16
CA GLU A 435 3.06 26.03 4.98
C GLU A 435 2.13 24.94 4.41
N TRP A 436 1.47 24.21 5.31
CA TRP A 436 0.55 23.12 4.95
C TRP A 436 -0.90 23.47 5.28
N TYR A 437 -1.80 23.06 4.39
CA TYR A 437 -3.21 23.39 4.42
C TYR A 437 -4.07 22.14 4.21
N LEU A 438 -5.26 22.13 4.80
CA LEU A 438 -6.27 21.09 4.63
C LEU A 438 -7.62 21.76 4.37
N THR A 439 -8.26 21.43 3.25
CA THR A 439 -9.58 21.94 2.91
C THR A 439 -10.64 21.14 3.65
N MET A 440 -11.55 21.82 4.34
CA MET A 440 -12.60 21.24 5.18
C MET A 440 -13.99 21.53 4.61
N GLU A 441 -14.95 20.69 4.97
CA GLU A 441 -16.37 20.90 4.75
C GLU A 441 -16.79 22.24 5.34
N ASP A 442 -17.47 23.02 4.52
CA ASP A 442 -18.08 24.24 4.99
C ASP A 442 -19.36 23.93 5.76
N LEU A 443 -19.34 24.24 7.06
CA LEU A 443 -20.46 24.02 7.98
C LEU A 443 -21.35 25.26 8.09
N VAL A 444 -21.53 26.00 7.00
CA VAL A 444 -22.44 27.14 6.99
C VAL A 444 -23.85 26.70 7.38
N GLY A 445 -24.44 27.45 8.32
CA GLY A 445 -25.71 27.12 8.97
C GLY A 445 -25.55 26.38 10.31
N MET A 446 -24.33 26.02 10.69
CA MET A 446 -23.99 25.54 12.03
C MET A 446 -23.19 26.59 12.82
N SER A 447 -23.41 26.62 14.13
CA SER A 447 -22.64 27.44 15.08
C SER A 447 -21.91 26.54 16.06
N PRO A 448 -20.74 26.94 16.60
CA PRO A 448 -20.16 26.26 17.75
C PRO A 448 -21.15 26.21 18.91
N LEU A 449 -21.19 25.11 19.66
CA LEU A 449 -22.05 24.96 20.84
C LEU A 449 -21.76 26.07 21.86
N SER A 450 -20.51 26.51 21.97
CA SER A 450 -20.14 27.67 22.79
C SER A 450 -20.96 28.91 22.44
N GLU A 451 -21.14 29.20 21.14
CA GLU A 451 -21.90 30.37 20.67
C GLU A 451 -23.39 30.23 20.98
N VAL A 452 -23.95 29.02 20.85
CA VAL A 452 -25.36 28.76 21.21
C VAL A 452 -25.59 28.99 22.69
N LEU A 453 -24.67 28.51 23.54
CA LEU A 453 -24.73 28.71 24.98
C LEU A 453 -24.48 30.18 25.37
N ASP A 454 -23.60 30.90 24.66
CA ASP A 454 -23.34 32.32 24.90
C ASP A 454 -24.60 33.20 24.73
N ARG A 455 -25.56 32.79 23.89
CA ARG A 455 -26.80 33.56 23.62
C ARG A 455 -27.78 33.56 24.81
N VAL A 456 -27.70 32.56 25.68
CA VAL A 456 -28.59 32.36 26.84
C VAL A 456 -27.90 32.59 28.18
N ASP A 457 -26.59 32.80 28.17
CA ASP A 457 -25.76 33.11 29.32
C ASP A 457 -26.03 34.55 29.82
N GLY A 458 -26.04 34.76 31.14
CA GLY A 458 -26.26 36.08 31.76
C GLY A 458 -27.67 36.68 31.63
N ARG A 459 -28.62 35.99 30.96
CA ARG A 459 -30.04 36.39 30.87
C ARG A 459 -30.87 35.57 31.85
N TRP A 460 -31.91 36.17 32.43
CA TRP A 460 -32.87 35.41 33.25
C TRP A 460 -33.57 34.38 32.35
N ALA A 461 -33.33 33.10 32.60
CA ALA A 461 -33.74 32.02 31.70
C ALA A 461 -35.26 31.84 31.73
N GLY A 462 -35.93 32.34 30.69
CA GLY A 462 -37.33 32.04 30.42
C GLY A 462 -37.51 30.60 29.93
N ARG A 463 -38.77 30.22 29.70
CA ARG A 463 -39.12 28.88 29.21
C ARG A 463 -38.47 28.57 27.86
N ALA A 464 -38.32 29.56 26.98
CA ALA A 464 -37.74 29.40 25.65
C ALA A 464 -36.23 29.15 25.72
N GLU A 465 -35.51 29.85 26.60
CA GLU A 465 -34.09 29.67 26.84
C GLU A 465 -33.79 28.28 27.42
N HIS A 466 -34.59 27.84 28.39
CA HIS A 466 -34.50 26.46 28.90
C HIS A 466 -34.75 25.42 27.81
N GLU A 467 -35.78 25.60 26.98
CA GLU A 467 -36.05 24.68 25.88
C GLU A 467 -34.88 24.61 24.87
N LEU A 468 -34.28 25.76 24.56
CA LEU A 468 -33.09 25.83 23.70
C LEU A 468 -31.91 25.07 24.31
N VAL A 469 -31.61 25.29 25.60
CA VAL A 469 -30.53 24.59 26.32
C VAL A 469 -30.78 23.09 26.38
N ALA A 470 -31.99 22.67 26.73
CA ALA A 470 -32.35 21.26 26.81
C ALA A 470 -32.21 20.55 25.46
N ARG A 471 -32.61 21.21 24.36
CA ARG A 471 -32.43 20.68 23.00
C ARG A 471 -30.96 20.61 22.59
N ALA A 472 -30.17 21.63 22.92
CA ALA A 472 -28.73 21.61 22.67
C ALA A 472 -28.03 20.47 23.44
N ALA A 473 -28.40 20.26 24.72
CA ALA A 473 -27.91 19.15 25.52
C ALA A 473 -28.32 17.79 24.94
N ALA A 474 -29.56 17.64 24.50
CA ALA A 474 -30.05 16.41 23.87
C ALA A 474 -29.33 16.09 22.55
N ALA A 475 -29.13 17.10 21.68
CA ALA A 475 -28.38 16.93 20.43
C ALA A 475 -26.93 16.52 20.69
N THR A 476 -26.29 17.16 21.69
CA THR A 476 -24.92 16.84 22.10
C THR A 476 -24.81 15.43 22.65
N ALA A 477 -25.71 15.05 23.56
CA ALA A 477 -25.75 13.71 24.12
C ALA A 477 -26.04 12.64 23.07
N SER A 478 -26.87 12.94 22.07
CA SER A 478 -27.15 12.02 20.96
C SER A 478 -25.91 11.76 20.11
N ALA A 479 -25.12 12.80 19.79
CA ALA A 479 -23.89 12.65 19.01
C ALA A 479 -22.79 11.94 19.79
N LEU A 480 -22.61 12.28 21.08
CA LEU A 480 -21.68 11.58 21.97
C LEU A 480 -22.07 10.11 22.12
N ARG A 481 -23.35 9.81 22.31
CA ARG A 481 -23.85 8.43 22.38
C ARG A 481 -23.51 7.65 21.12
N ALA A 482 -23.71 8.24 19.94
CA ALA A 482 -23.36 7.59 18.68
C ALA A 482 -21.87 7.23 18.66
N LEU A 483 -20.99 8.18 18.99
CA LEU A 483 -19.54 7.95 19.08
C LEU A 483 -19.18 6.85 20.09
N HIS A 484 -19.69 6.98 21.32
CA HIS A 484 -19.33 6.12 22.45
C HIS A 484 -19.91 4.71 22.37
N GLN A 485 -20.90 4.47 21.51
CA GLN A 485 -21.41 3.13 21.23
C GLN A 485 -20.37 2.23 20.54
N HIS A 486 -19.36 2.80 19.88
CA HIS A 486 -18.23 2.05 19.32
C HIS A 486 -17.24 1.66 20.43
N ARG A 487 -17.65 0.67 21.20
CA ARG A 487 -16.92 0.15 22.36
C ARG A 487 -16.15 -1.12 22.05
N ARG A 488 -15.02 -1.28 22.73
CA ARG A 488 -14.29 -2.54 22.82
C ARG A 488 -14.28 -2.96 24.28
N ARG A 489 -14.30 -4.28 24.54
CA ARG A 489 -14.04 -4.77 25.90
C ARG A 489 -12.67 -4.25 26.32
N ALA A 490 -12.63 -3.64 27.49
CA ALA A 490 -11.39 -3.19 28.09
C ALA A 490 -10.46 -4.42 28.19
N PRO A 491 -9.21 -4.36 27.68
CA PRO A 491 -8.28 -5.48 27.83
C PRO A 491 -8.17 -5.79 29.31
N VAL A 492 -8.13 -7.07 29.72
CA VAL A 492 -7.95 -7.44 31.13
C VAL A 492 -6.51 -7.09 31.57
N ALA A 493 -6.23 -5.81 31.72
CA ALA A 493 -5.00 -5.24 32.24
C ALA A 493 -5.32 -4.72 33.64
N SER A 494 -4.53 -5.14 34.63
CA SER A 494 -4.79 -4.87 36.04
C SER A 494 -4.63 -3.41 36.48
N ASN A 495 -4.56 -2.43 35.56
CA ASN A 495 -4.26 -1.02 35.89
C ASN A 495 -4.93 0.04 34.98
N GLU A 496 -6.14 -0.19 34.49
CA GLU A 496 -6.85 0.78 33.62
C GLU A 496 -7.11 2.12 34.31
N LEU A 497 -7.51 2.12 35.58
CA LEU A 497 -7.65 3.34 36.39
C LEU A 497 -6.36 4.17 36.40
N GLY A 498 -5.22 3.50 36.57
CA GLY A 498 -3.91 4.14 36.57
C GLY A 498 -3.64 4.84 35.24
N TRP A 499 -3.73 4.11 34.14
CA TRP A 499 -3.40 4.62 32.83
C TRP A 499 -4.38 5.68 32.29
N LEU A 500 -5.69 5.53 32.56
CA LEU A 500 -6.72 6.46 32.05
C LEU A 500 -6.85 7.76 32.86
N TYR A 501 -6.60 7.70 34.18
CA TYR A 501 -6.88 8.82 35.08
C TYR A 501 -5.68 9.21 35.93
N LEU A 502 -5.17 8.30 36.77
CA LEU A 502 -4.24 8.69 37.84
C LEU A 502 -2.87 9.10 37.31
N THR A 503 -2.32 8.36 36.34
CA THR A 503 -1.04 8.66 35.68
C THR A 503 -1.12 10.00 34.93
N PRO A 504 -2.11 10.25 34.04
CA PRO A 504 -2.27 11.56 33.40
C PRO A 504 -2.40 12.73 34.39
N ILE A 505 -3.13 12.54 35.50
CA ILE A 505 -3.25 13.55 36.56
C ILE A 505 -1.88 13.83 37.20
N SER A 506 -1.17 12.77 37.61
CA SER A 506 0.13 12.90 38.27
C SER A 506 1.18 13.52 37.34
N GLU A 507 1.23 13.09 36.08
CA GLU A 507 2.19 13.60 35.10
C GLU A 507 1.94 15.08 34.80
N ALA A 508 0.68 15.48 34.60
CA ALA A 508 0.33 16.86 34.33
C ALA A 508 0.64 17.79 35.52
N ILE A 509 0.40 17.35 36.76
CA ILE A 509 0.79 18.11 37.95
C ILE A 509 2.31 18.21 38.10
N ASN A 510 3.03 17.10 37.90
CA ASN A 510 4.48 17.10 37.97
C ASN A 510 5.07 18.09 36.96
N ALA A 511 4.58 18.08 35.71
CA ALA A 511 4.98 19.03 34.68
C ALA A 511 4.67 20.49 35.07
N LEU A 512 3.54 20.75 35.73
CA LEU A 512 3.21 22.08 36.23
C LEU A 512 4.14 22.56 37.37
N CYS A 513 4.62 21.64 38.20
CA CYS A 513 5.53 21.94 39.31
C CYS A 513 7.01 22.01 38.92
N GLU A 514 7.35 21.72 37.66
CA GLU A 514 8.73 21.81 37.18
C GLU A 514 9.28 23.24 37.25
N ALA A 515 10.61 23.37 37.33
CA ALA A 515 11.29 24.67 37.40
C ALA A 515 11.01 25.56 36.18
N ASN A 516 10.64 24.95 35.05
CA ASN A 516 10.36 25.57 33.78
C ASN A 516 8.88 26.04 33.63
N ALA A 517 8.06 25.82 34.66
CA ALA A 517 6.62 26.02 34.68
C ALA A 517 6.20 26.94 35.86
N PHE A 518 5.54 26.37 36.87
CA PHE A 518 5.01 27.05 38.05
C PHE A 518 5.50 26.33 39.33
N PRO A 519 6.80 26.43 39.68
CA PRO A 519 7.34 25.78 40.88
C PRO A 519 6.63 26.24 42.18
N GLU A 520 6.00 27.40 42.20
CA GLU A 520 5.17 27.92 43.29
C GLU A 520 3.92 27.08 43.57
N LEU A 521 3.51 26.21 42.63
CA LEU A 521 2.41 25.26 42.82
C LEU A 521 2.80 24.11 43.76
N LYS A 522 4.09 23.78 43.85
CA LYS A 522 4.60 22.60 44.56
C LYS A 522 4.15 22.51 46.03
N PRO A 523 4.20 23.59 46.84
CA PRO A 523 3.71 23.55 48.23
C PRO A 523 2.23 23.17 48.36
N TYR A 524 1.37 23.63 47.44
CA TYR A 524 -0.06 23.31 47.44
C TYR A 524 -0.33 21.84 47.11
N VAL A 525 0.54 21.25 46.27
CA VAL A 525 0.44 19.84 45.84
C VAL A 525 0.95 18.89 46.92
N GLU A 526 2.10 19.19 47.52
CA GLU A 526 2.80 18.30 48.45
C GLU A 526 2.21 18.36 49.88
N ASN A 527 1.85 19.56 50.36
CA ASN A 527 1.50 19.77 51.76
C ASN A 527 -0.01 19.87 52.03
N GLY A 528 -0.83 19.96 50.97
CA GLY A 528 -2.22 20.39 51.08
C GLY A 528 -2.33 21.91 51.23
N PHE A 529 -3.56 22.42 51.21
CA PHE A 529 -3.84 23.87 51.21
C PHE A 529 -5.30 24.15 51.58
N GLU A 530 -5.65 25.40 51.81
CA GLU A 530 -7.02 25.86 52.00
C GLU A 530 -7.60 26.40 50.68
N SER A 531 -8.82 25.99 50.32
CA SER A 531 -9.55 26.57 49.19
C SER A 531 -10.94 27.00 49.63
N ASN A 532 -11.26 28.28 49.46
CA ASN A 532 -12.56 28.86 49.80
C ASN A 532 -13.02 28.50 51.23
N GLY A 533 -12.11 28.60 52.21
CA GLY A 533 -12.37 28.26 53.61
C GLY A 533 -12.37 26.76 53.95
N CYS A 534 -12.05 25.87 53.02
CA CYS A 534 -12.02 24.42 53.24
C CYS A 534 -10.60 23.87 53.11
N ALA A 535 -10.13 23.13 54.12
CA ALA A 535 -8.83 22.43 54.07
C ALA A 535 -8.87 21.27 53.06
N ARG A 536 -7.82 21.17 52.23
CA ARG A 536 -7.64 20.14 51.19
C ARG A 536 -6.37 19.35 51.47
N GLN A 537 -6.43 18.04 51.25
CA GLN A 537 -5.29 17.15 51.41
C GLN A 537 -4.30 17.30 50.24
N SER A 538 -3.11 16.70 50.39
CA SER A 538 -2.14 16.62 49.31
C SER A 538 -2.63 15.71 48.18
N LEU A 539 -2.15 15.93 46.95
CA LEU A 539 -2.54 15.12 45.80
C LEU A 539 -2.26 13.63 46.02
N ASN A 540 -1.09 13.31 46.58
CA ASN A 540 -0.69 11.93 46.87
C ASN A 540 -1.65 11.23 47.84
N ALA A 541 -2.22 11.97 48.80
CA ALA A 541 -3.22 11.42 49.72
C ALA A 541 -4.50 11.02 48.96
N TYR A 542 -5.00 11.88 48.07
CA TYR A 542 -6.15 11.56 47.22
C TYR A 542 -5.86 10.39 46.28
N LEU A 543 -4.76 10.41 45.53
CA LEU A 543 -4.40 9.34 44.58
C LEU A 543 -4.25 7.98 45.29
N THR A 544 -3.61 7.95 46.47
CA THR A 544 -3.46 6.72 47.27
C THR A 544 -4.82 6.18 47.72
N ARG A 545 -5.76 7.07 48.09
CA ARG A 545 -7.11 6.68 48.51
C ARG A 545 -7.91 6.14 47.32
N LEU A 546 -7.89 6.83 46.18
CA LEU A 546 -8.55 6.38 44.95
C LEU A 546 -8.07 4.99 44.50
N GLN A 547 -6.77 4.72 44.60
CA GLN A 547 -6.20 3.43 44.23
C GLN A 547 -6.81 2.25 45.03
N ARG A 548 -7.20 2.46 46.30
CA ARG A 548 -7.85 1.44 47.14
C ARG A 548 -9.24 1.06 46.63
N HIS A 549 -9.90 1.95 45.89
CA HIS A 549 -11.22 1.75 45.31
C HIS A 549 -11.17 1.45 43.81
N SER A 550 -10.03 0.96 43.31
CA SER A 550 -9.82 0.62 41.90
C SER A 550 -10.95 -0.19 41.26
N PRO A 551 -11.53 -1.23 41.92
CA PRO A 551 -12.63 -2.00 41.33
C PRO A 551 -13.89 -1.16 41.03
N ALA A 552 -14.19 -0.14 41.83
CA ALA A 552 -15.34 0.74 41.62
C ALA A 552 -15.07 1.79 40.51
N LEU A 553 -13.80 2.10 40.27
CA LEU A 553 -13.35 3.17 39.38
C LEU A 553 -12.76 2.63 38.06
N THR A 554 -12.81 1.31 37.83
CA THR A 554 -12.37 0.70 36.58
C THR A 554 -13.53 0.70 35.57
N PRO A 555 -13.33 1.21 34.33
CA PRO A 555 -14.39 1.21 33.33
C PRO A 555 -14.79 -0.21 32.91
N PRO A 556 -16.09 -0.48 32.64
CA PRO A 556 -16.51 -1.77 32.12
C PRO A 556 -16.10 -1.99 30.65
N ALA A 557 -15.82 -0.90 29.93
CA ALA A 557 -15.40 -0.92 28.53
C ALA A 557 -14.65 0.37 28.17
N ILE A 558 -13.76 0.28 27.17
CA ILE A 558 -13.14 1.44 26.51
C ILE A 558 -13.93 1.77 25.24
N SER A 559 -14.05 3.06 24.93
CA SER A 559 -14.89 3.54 23.82
C SER A 559 -14.09 4.38 22.84
N ALA A 560 -14.64 4.57 21.64
CA ALA A 560 -14.23 5.69 20.80
C ALA A 560 -14.56 6.99 21.54
N VAL A 561 -13.60 7.92 21.58
CA VAL A 561 -13.76 9.25 22.18
C VAL A 561 -13.20 10.30 21.24
N HIS A 562 -13.78 11.50 21.27
CA HIS A 562 -13.29 12.63 20.50
C HIS A 562 -11.91 13.08 21.01
N GLY A 563 -11.71 13.05 22.33
CA GLY A 563 -10.42 13.35 22.97
C GLY A 563 -10.12 14.84 23.15
N ASP A 564 -10.80 15.73 22.40
CA ASP A 564 -10.83 17.18 22.66
C ASP A 564 -12.27 17.75 22.52
N CYS A 565 -13.21 17.10 23.20
CA CYS A 565 -14.65 17.39 23.17
C CYS A 565 -15.07 18.66 23.94
N HIS A 566 -14.45 19.81 23.67
CA HIS A 566 -14.90 21.08 24.24
C HIS A 566 -15.96 21.77 23.37
N SER A 567 -16.76 22.68 23.93
CA SER A 567 -17.95 23.25 23.24
C SER A 567 -17.64 24.00 21.93
N ARG A 568 -16.39 24.44 21.70
CA ARG A 568 -15.96 25.06 20.43
C ARG A 568 -15.72 24.05 19.30
N ASN A 569 -15.53 22.77 19.61
CA ASN A 569 -15.31 21.68 18.65
C ASN A 569 -16.60 20.93 18.31
N LEU A 570 -17.74 21.40 18.82
CA LEU A 570 -19.06 20.85 18.58
C LEU A 570 -19.87 21.85 17.77
N MET A 571 -20.10 21.57 16.50
CA MET A 571 -20.88 22.41 15.60
C MET A 571 -22.32 21.93 15.60
N ILE A 572 -23.26 22.80 15.93
CA ILE A 572 -24.69 22.47 16.01
C ILE A 572 -25.49 23.30 15.01
N ASP A 573 -26.44 22.68 14.32
CA ASP A 573 -27.30 23.37 13.37
C ASP A 573 -28.30 24.30 14.06
N SER A 574 -28.84 25.27 13.32
CA SER A 574 -29.86 26.21 13.84
C SER A 574 -31.13 25.51 14.33
N GLY A 575 -31.43 24.32 13.81
CA GLY A 575 -32.51 23.45 14.25
C GLY A 575 -32.23 22.66 15.52
N LEU A 576 -31.00 22.67 16.05
CA LEU A 576 -30.56 21.88 17.22
C LEU A 576 -30.88 20.38 17.08
N GLY A 577 -30.86 19.86 15.86
CA GLY A 577 -31.16 18.47 15.52
C GLY A 577 -29.95 17.70 15.02
N LYS A 578 -28.91 18.41 14.56
CA LYS A 578 -27.68 17.83 14.04
C LYS A 578 -26.47 18.45 14.72
N LEU A 579 -25.54 17.59 15.13
CA LEU A 579 -24.26 17.98 15.68
C LEU A 579 -23.14 17.35 14.86
N LYS A 580 -22.10 18.12 14.60
CA LYS A 580 -20.84 17.65 14.02
C LYS A 580 -19.65 17.96 14.92
N PHE A 581 -18.80 16.98 15.12
CA PHE A 581 -17.49 17.10 15.70
C PHE A 581 -16.51 17.70 14.67
N VAL A 582 -15.67 18.61 15.12
CA VAL A 582 -14.54 19.15 14.36
C VAL A 582 -13.25 18.96 15.15
N ASP A 583 -12.12 18.93 14.43
CA ASP A 583 -10.78 18.71 14.98
C ASP A 583 -10.50 17.29 15.50
N LEU A 584 -10.34 16.34 14.56
CA LEU A 584 -10.20 14.90 14.84
C LEU A 584 -8.80 14.46 15.28
N GLU A 585 -7.89 15.40 15.57
CA GLU A 585 -6.49 15.06 15.86
C GLU A 585 -6.32 14.17 17.11
N THR A 586 -7.24 14.31 18.06
CA THR A 586 -7.23 13.64 19.37
C THR A 586 -8.16 12.43 19.44
N LEU A 587 -8.83 12.06 18.33
CA LEU A 587 -9.70 10.89 18.27
C LEU A 587 -8.95 9.63 18.73
N ALA A 588 -9.54 8.92 19.69
CA ALA A 588 -8.96 7.75 20.32
C ALA A 588 -10.00 6.63 20.47
N TYR A 589 -9.55 5.37 20.47
CA TYR A 589 -10.40 4.17 20.60
C TYR A 589 -10.10 3.37 21.87
N ASN A 590 -9.44 4.03 22.82
CA ASN A 590 -8.85 3.42 24.00
C ASN A 590 -9.01 4.29 25.25
N ASP A 591 -10.02 5.15 25.34
CA ASP A 591 -10.28 5.94 26.55
C ASP A 591 -11.64 5.55 27.17
N ASP A 592 -11.91 6.03 28.38
CA ASP A 592 -13.25 5.99 28.96
C ASP A 592 -14.13 7.04 28.24
N TYR A 593 -15.36 6.68 27.88
CA TYR A 593 -16.31 7.58 27.23
C TYR A 593 -16.58 8.84 28.07
N LEU A 594 -16.37 8.75 29.39
CA LEU A 594 -16.48 9.87 30.32
C LEU A 594 -15.42 10.95 30.10
N ALA A 595 -14.33 10.68 29.38
CA ALA A 595 -13.32 11.67 29.04
C ALA A 595 -13.91 12.87 28.27
N ASP A 596 -14.76 12.59 27.27
CA ASP A 596 -15.43 13.63 26.47
C ASP A 596 -16.44 14.42 27.29
N TYR A 597 -17.25 13.73 28.10
CA TYR A 597 -18.23 14.38 28.99
C TYR A 597 -17.54 15.26 30.05
N GLY A 598 -16.46 14.76 30.65
CA GLY A 598 -15.70 15.49 31.65
C GLY A 598 -15.09 16.77 31.07
N LEU A 599 -14.52 16.70 29.87
CA LEU A 599 -13.95 17.87 29.20
C LEU A 599 -15.04 18.87 28.78
N LEU A 600 -16.18 18.39 28.29
CA LEU A 600 -17.28 19.27 27.89
C LEU A 600 -17.89 20.01 29.09
N ILE A 601 -18.13 19.30 30.20
CA ILE A 601 -18.69 19.88 31.43
C ILE A 601 -17.71 20.90 32.02
N GLU A 602 -16.43 20.55 32.10
CA GLU A 602 -15.37 21.46 32.54
C GLU A 602 -15.29 22.72 31.67
N ASP A 603 -15.30 22.56 30.34
CA ASP A 603 -15.22 23.67 29.41
C ASP A 603 -16.42 24.63 29.56
N VAL A 604 -17.61 24.05 29.68
CA VAL A 604 -18.88 24.77 29.77
C VAL A 604 -19.07 25.46 31.11
N ALA A 605 -18.75 24.79 32.23
CA ALA A 605 -18.98 25.30 33.58
C ALA A 605 -17.85 26.19 34.11
N LEU A 606 -16.59 25.98 33.69
CA LEU A 606 -15.43 26.69 34.24
C LEU A 606 -14.56 27.38 33.19
N TYR A 607 -13.99 26.65 32.22
CA TYR A 607 -12.95 27.21 31.34
C TYR A 607 -13.39 28.46 30.59
N ARG A 608 -14.63 28.48 30.07
CA ARG A 608 -15.20 29.62 29.33
C ARG A 608 -15.31 30.90 30.16
N TYR A 609 -15.24 30.78 31.48
CA TYR A 609 -15.32 31.90 32.42
C TYR A 609 -13.97 32.29 33.02
N LEU A 610 -12.90 31.55 32.74
CA LEU A 610 -11.55 32.02 33.04
C LEU A 610 -11.21 33.20 32.10
N PRO A 611 -10.37 34.16 32.54
CA PRO A 611 -10.10 35.42 31.84
C PRO A 611 -9.23 35.22 30.60
N ARG A 612 -9.84 34.65 29.55
CA ARG A 612 -9.29 34.55 28.19
C ARG A 612 -10.15 35.29 27.16
N GLY A 613 -11.22 35.98 27.58
CA GLY A 613 -12.15 36.68 26.71
C GLY A 613 -12.73 37.96 27.33
N GLN A 614 -13.35 38.80 26.48
CA GLN A 614 -14.01 40.06 26.83
C GLN A 614 -15.44 39.84 27.38
N ARG A 615 -15.71 38.73 28.10
CA ARG A 615 -17.07 38.49 28.63
C ARG A 615 -17.21 39.26 29.96
N PRO A 616 -18.32 40.00 30.16
CA PRO A 616 -18.53 40.80 31.37
C PRO A 616 -18.52 39.96 32.65
N ASP A 617 -18.91 38.68 32.55
CA ASP A 617 -19.09 37.78 33.68
C ASP A 617 -17.91 36.80 33.88
N CYS A 618 -16.77 37.02 33.22
CA CYS A 618 -15.55 36.22 33.46
C CYS A 618 -14.96 36.52 34.85
N LEU A 619 -14.37 35.49 35.48
CA LEU A 619 -13.54 35.64 36.66
C LEU A 619 -12.36 36.54 36.33
N THR A 620 -12.22 37.65 37.02
CA THR A 620 -11.07 38.54 36.88
C THR A 620 -9.92 38.06 37.76
N VAL A 621 -8.68 38.33 37.35
CA VAL A 621 -7.49 37.91 38.13
C VAL A 621 -7.46 38.57 39.51
N ASP A 622 -8.05 39.77 39.64
CA ASP A 622 -8.15 40.52 40.89
C ASP A 622 -9.13 39.88 41.89
N GLU A 623 -10.07 39.05 41.41
CA GLU A 623 -10.99 38.28 42.26
C GLU A 623 -10.35 37.00 42.84
N ILE A 624 -9.12 36.67 42.43
CA ILE A 624 -8.37 35.49 42.89
C ILE A 624 -7.37 35.91 43.96
N ALA A 625 -7.69 35.61 45.22
CA ALA A 625 -6.80 35.86 46.35
C ALA A 625 -5.91 34.64 46.62
N VAL A 626 -4.60 34.80 46.38
CA VAL A 626 -3.59 33.77 46.66
C VAL A 626 -2.76 34.16 47.89
N ARG A 627 -2.70 33.26 48.87
CA ARG A 627 -1.88 33.35 50.10
C ARG A 627 -1.01 32.10 50.20
N ALA A 628 0.05 32.12 51.01
CA ALA A 628 1.09 31.07 51.07
C ALA A 628 0.60 29.60 51.09
N SER A 629 -0.60 29.34 51.59
CA SER A 629 -1.25 28.01 51.50
C SER A 629 -2.77 28.12 51.36
N ALA A 630 -3.28 29.19 50.74
CA ALA A 630 -4.71 29.37 50.55
C ALA A 630 -5.05 30.04 49.21
N VAL A 631 -6.14 29.62 48.59
CA VAL A 631 -6.66 30.19 47.34
C VAL A 631 -8.17 30.42 47.47
N ASP A 632 -8.59 31.68 47.36
CA ASP A 632 -10.01 32.07 47.44
C ASP A 632 -10.45 32.75 46.13
N TYR A 633 -11.61 32.35 45.61
CA TYR A 633 -12.17 32.84 44.34
C TYR A 633 -13.69 32.59 44.28
N PRO A 634 -14.47 33.38 43.52
CA PRO A 634 -15.88 33.09 43.29
C PRO A 634 -16.01 31.81 42.44
N ARG A 635 -16.59 30.74 43.01
CA ARG A 635 -16.63 29.39 42.39
C ARG A 635 -17.39 29.33 41.07
N LEU A 636 -18.44 30.12 40.92
CA LEU A 636 -19.17 30.25 39.66
C LEU A 636 -19.46 31.72 39.38
N PRO A 637 -19.40 32.12 38.12
CA PRO A 637 -19.74 33.48 37.71
C PRO A 637 -21.23 33.77 37.89
N ARG A 638 -21.55 35.05 38.01
CA ARG A 638 -22.94 35.51 38.15
C ARG A 638 -23.69 35.20 36.84
N GLY A 639 -24.86 34.55 36.94
CA GLY A 639 -25.70 34.26 35.77
C GLY A 639 -25.50 32.90 35.09
N ALA A 640 -24.78 31.96 35.73
CA ALA A 640 -24.51 30.62 35.19
C ALA A 640 -25.72 29.64 35.22
N ASP A 641 -26.94 30.08 35.53
CA ASP A 641 -28.11 29.20 35.71
C ASP A 641 -28.43 28.37 34.46
N SER A 642 -28.40 28.99 33.27
CA SER A 642 -28.60 28.31 31.98
C SER A 642 -27.52 27.27 31.71
N ILE A 643 -26.30 27.50 32.20
CA ILE A 643 -25.14 26.62 32.01
C ILE A 643 -25.19 25.43 32.98
N LEU A 644 -25.52 25.67 34.24
CA LEU A 644 -25.81 24.59 35.20
C LEU A 644 -27.00 23.76 34.73
N PHE A 645 -27.98 24.37 34.07
CA PHE A 645 -29.07 23.63 33.46
C PHE A 645 -28.61 22.74 32.30
N PHE A 646 -27.71 23.22 31.45
CA PHE A 646 -27.09 22.41 30.39
C PHE A 646 -26.36 21.20 30.99
N GLU A 647 -25.53 21.42 32.02
CA GLU A 647 -24.80 20.38 32.74
C GLU A 647 -25.76 19.32 33.31
N ARG A 648 -26.83 19.75 33.98
CA ARG A 648 -27.88 18.85 34.50
C ARG A 648 -28.49 18.00 33.40
N CYS A 649 -28.96 18.61 32.31
CA CYS A 649 -29.55 17.89 31.19
C CYS A 649 -28.56 16.91 30.56
N LEU A 650 -27.28 17.28 30.44
CA LEU A 650 -26.26 16.42 29.88
C LEU A 650 -25.98 15.21 30.79
N ILE A 651 -25.92 15.41 32.11
CA ILE A 651 -25.73 14.34 33.11
C ILE A 651 -26.93 13.38 33.14
N GLU A 652 -28.16 13.89 33.02
CA GLU A 652 -29.36 13.05 32.90
C GLU A 652 -29.31 12.14 31.66
N GLN A 653 -28.90 12.69 30.51
CA GLN A 653 -28.75 11.91 29.28
C GLN A 653 -27.57 10.92 29.36
N LEU A 654 -26.50 11.29 30.05
CA LEU A 654 -25.36 10.44 30.35
C LEU A 654 -25.77 9.26 31.24
N ALA A 655 -26.58 9.49 32.27
CA ALA A 655 -27.10 8.44 33.13
C ALA A 655 -27.93 7.42 32.35
N ALA A 656 -28.77 7.89 31.41
CA ALA A 656 -29.54 7.02 30.52
C ALA A 656 -28.62 6.18 29.61
N PHE A 657 -27.52 6.77 29.10
CA PHE A 657 -26.54 6.02 28.32
C PHE A 657 -25.76 5.00 29.17
N ALA A 658 -25.26 5.40 30.34
CA ALA A 658 -24.57 4.52 31.28
C ALA A 658 -25.43 3.30 31.66
N ALA A 659 -26.72 3.52 31.93
CA ALA A 659 -27.68 2.45 32.16
C ALA A 659 -27.80 1.50 30.95
N SER A 660 -27.84 2.04 29.73
CA SER A 660 -27.91 1.23 28.49
C SER A 660 -26.66 0.36 28.24
N VAL A 661 -25.53 0.70 28.86
CA VAL A 661 -24.27 -0.05 28.76
C VAL A 661 -23.93 -0.82 30.05
N ASN A 662 -24.85 -0.90 31.01
CA ASN A 662 -24.68 -1.56 32.31
C ASN A 662 -23.53 -0.99 33.16
N ASP A 663 -23.33 0.33 33.11
CA ASP A 663 -22.32 1.01 33.88
C ASP A 663 -22.93 1.71 35.10
N SER A 664 -22.98 1.02 36.24
CA SER A 664 -23.54 1.56 37.49
C SER A 664 -22.60 2.56 38.18
N ASN A 665 -21.32 2.58 37.81
CA ASN A 665 -20.28 3.34 38.52
C ASN A 665 -19.70 4.49 37.66
N PHE A 666 -20.45 4.95 36.65
CA PHE A 666 -20.00 6.03 35.78
C PHE A 666 -19.79 7.36 36.54
N LYS A 667 -20.63 7.63 37.55
CA LYS A 667 -20.66 8.95 38.22
C LYS A 667 -19.36 9.26 38.97
N PRO A 668 -18.78 8.37 39.81
CA PRO A 668 -17.45 8.58 40.38
C PRO A 668 -16.34 8.80 39.33
N ARG A 669 -16.39 8.08 38.20
CA ARG A 669 -15.42 8.24 37.11
C ARG A 669 -15.59 9.56 36.34
N LEU A 670 -16.80 10.10 36.26
CA LEU A 670 -17.04 11.43 35.69
C LEU A 670 -16.30 12.52 36.49
N TRP A 671 -16.31 12.44 37.82
CA TRP A 671 -15.55 13.37 38.67
C TRP A 671 -14.04 13.27 38.37
N LEU A 672 -13.50 12.05 38.22
CA LEU A 672 -12.11 11.86 37.82
C LEU A 672 -11.80 12.42 36.43
N ALA A 673 -12.71 12.25 35.46
CA ALA A 673 -12.54 12.80 34.13
C ALA A 673 -12.47 14.33 34.16
N ILE A 674 -13.32 14.99 34.97
CA ILE A 674 -13.29 16.44 35.14
C ILE A 674 -11.99 16.89 35.82
N VAL A 675 -11.56 16.20 36.89
CA VAL A 675 -10.28 16.46 37.56
C VAL A 675 -9.10 16.37 36.59
N ARG A 676 -9.04 15.29 35.78
CA ARG A 676 -8.01 15.11 34.74
C ARG A 676 -7.98 16.31 33.80
N ASN A 677 -9.13 16.76 33.31
CA ASN A 677 -9.21 17.88 32.37
C ASN A 677 -8.85 19.24 33.00
N LEU A 678 -9.29 19.52 34.24
CA LEU A 678 -8.92 20.74 34.98
C LEU A 678 -7.41 20.88 35.17
N ILE A 679 -6.74 19.77 35.50
CA ILE A 679 -5.29 19.76 35.69
C ILE A 679 -4.58 19.94 34.34
N GLN A 680 -5.04 19.21 33.31
CA GLN A 680 -4.49 19.33 31.96
C GLN A 680 -4.68 20.74 31.37
N LEU A 681 -5.77 21.42 31.72
CA LEU A 681 -6.01 22.81 31.33
C LEU A 681 -4.88 23.74 31.80
N GLY A 682 -4.40 23.56 33.03
CA GLY A 682 -3.21 24.27 33.54
C GLY A 682 -1.97 23.93 32.72
N ALA A 683 -1.73 22.65 32.45
CA ALA A 683 -0.54 22.19 31.70
C ALA A 683 -0.49 22.72 30.25
N ARG A 684 -1.65 22.97 29.63
CA ARG A 684 -1.76 23.60 28.28
C ARG A 684 -1.21 25.04 28.23
N GLN A 685 -0.83 25.64 29.36
CA GLN A 685 -0.30 27.01 29.44
C GLN A 685 1.24 27.11 29.34
N LEU A 686 1.94 25.99 29.14
CA LEU A 686 3.40 25.92 29.03
C LEU A 686 3.94 26.34 27.64
N PRO A 687 5.18 26.86 27.55
CA PRO A 687 6.12 27.14 28.65
C PRO A 687 5.89 28.53 29.29
N ALA A 688 5.67 28.57 30.60
CA ALA A 688 5.35 29.79 31.34
C ALA A 688 6.52 30.78 31.43
N GLN A 689 7.77 30.31 31.34
CA GLN A 689 8.97 31.15 31.38
C GLN A 689 9.10 32.13 30.20
N LEU A 690 8.43 31.84 29.08
CA LEU A 690 8.43 32.71 27.91
C LEU A 690 7.40 33.85 28.02
N LEU A 691 6.59 33.86 29.09
CA LEU A 691 5.64 34.91 29.39
C LEU A 691 6.35 36.05 30.14
N ASP A 692 5.89 37.29 29.91
CA ASP A 692 6.28 38.40 30.76
C ASP A 692 5.81 38.17 32.22
N PRO A 693 6.45 38.82 33.22
CA PRO A 693 6.19 38.55 34.63
C PRO A 693 4.71 38.71 35.05
N GLN A 694 4.00 39.68 34.46
CA GLN A 694 2.59 39.92 34.75
C GLN A 694 1.73 38.77 34.22
N ARG A 695 1.90 38.40 32.95
CA ARG A 695 1.17 37.27 32.36
C ARG A 695 1.49 35.94 33.03
N ARG A 696 2.70 35.79 33.57
CA ARG A 696 3.08 34.62 34.37
C ARG A 696 2.29 34.56 35.68
N ASP A 697 2.18 35.65 36.42
CA ASP A 697 1.38 35.72 37.66
C ASP A 697 -0.10 35.43 37.40
N GLU A 698 -0.66 36.03 36.35
CA GLU A 698 -2.04 35.77 35.91
C GLU A 698 -2.23 34.27 35.59
N SER A 699 -1.32 33.68 34.81
CA SER A 699 -1.39 32.25 34.45
C SER A 699 -1.25 31.32 35.65
N LEU A 700 -0.41 31.69 36.64
CA LEU A 700 -0.26 30.95 37.90
C LEU A 700 -1.58 30.97 38.70
N LYS A 701 -2.20 32.14 38.87
CA LYS A 701 -3.47 32.28 39.59
C LYS A 701 -4.58 31.45 38.96
N LEU A 702 -4.68 31.44 37.63
CA LEU A 702 -5.66 30.61 36.92
C LEU A 702 -5.37 29.11 37.05
N THR A 703 -4.10 28.73 37.03
CA THR A 703 -3.69 27.34 37.28
C THR A 703 -4.05 26.90 38.70
N LEU A 704 -3.86 27.79 39.69
CA LEU A 704 -4.25 27.54 41.08
C LEU A 704 -5.78 27.40 41.25
N VAL A 705 -6.59 28.18 40.53
CA VAL A 705 -8.06 28.01 40.53
C VAL A 705 -8.46 26.66 39.96
N ALA A 706 -7.88 26.25 38.82
CA ALA A 706 -8.16 24.94 38.23
C ALA A 706 -7.73 23.79 39.15
N TYR A 707 -6.56 23.92 39.80
CA TYR A 707 -6.09 22.96 40.80
C TYR A 707 -6.98 22.93 42.05
N ALA A 708 -7.48 24.09 42.50
CA ALA A 708 -8.39 24.18 43.64
C ALA A 708 -9.73 23.49 43.39
N GLU A 709 -10.32 23.66 42.21
CA GLU A 709 -11.52 22.94 41.80
C GLU A 709 -11.24 21.43 41.64
N ALA A 710 -10.10 21.04 41.06
CA ALA A 710 -9.70 19.65 40.98
C ALA A 710 -9.55 19.00 42.37
N ALA A 711 -8.93 19.69 43.32
CA ALA A 711 -8.78 19.21 44.69
C ALA A 711 -10.13 19.10 45.43
N ARG A 712 -11.09 20.01 45.16
CA ARG A 712 -12.45 19.90 45.69
C ARG A 712 -13.15 18.64 45.17
N LEU A 713 -13.11 18.42 43.85
CA LEU A 713 -13.74 17.25 43.23
C LEU A 713 -13.11 15.93 43.70
N LEU A 714 -11.79 15.92 43.90
CA LEU A 714 -11.08 14.78 44.50
C LEU A 714 -11.50 14.51 45.94
N ASP A 715 -11.72 15.56 46.75
CA ASP A 715 -12.17 15.45 48.13
C ASP A 715 -13.61 14.91 48.22
N GLU A 716 -14.52 15.43 47.40
CA GLU A 716 -15.90 14.92 47.28
C GLU A 716 -15.94 13.46 46.83
N LEU A 717 -15.12 13.11 45.83
CA LEU A 717 -15.00 11.74 45.35
C LEU A 717 -14.42 10.82 46.42
N ALA A 718 -13.37 11.26 47.13
CA ALA A 718 -12.76 10.48 48.19
C ALA A 718 -13.73 10.24 49.35
N ALA A 719 -14.52 11.26 49.74
CA ALA A 719 -15.58 11.11 50.73
C ALA A 719 -16.68 10.16 50.26
N HIS A 720 -17.04 10.21 48.97
CA HIS A 720 -18.04 9.32 48.40
C HIS A 720 -17.63 7.84 48.44
N LEU A 721 -16.38 7.56 48.11
CA LEU A 721 -15.83 6.21 48.16
C LEU A 721 -15.77 5.64 49.58
N ASP A 722 -15.76 6.52 50.59
CA ASP A 722 -15.86 6.17 52.01
C ASP A 722 -17.32 6.14 52.52
N GLY A 723 -18.32 6.30 51.64
CA GLY A 723 -19.74 6.12 51.94
C GLY A 723 -20.60 7.39 51.98
N ALA A 724 -20.02 8.58 51.74
CA ALA A 724 -20.82 9.80 51.58
C ALA A 724 -21.58 9.80 50.23
N PRO A 725 -22.71 10.52 50.10
CA PRO A 725 -23.33 10.72 48.79
C PRO A 725 -22.49 11.69 47.93
N LEU A 726 -22.29 11.36 46.65
CA LEU A 726 -21.68 12.27 45.69
C LEU A 726 -22.72 13.32 45.22
N PRO A 727 -22.37 14.61 45.14
CA PRO A 727 -23.29 15.65 44.67
C PRO A 727 -23.94 15.33 43.32
N GLU A 728 -25.14 15.85 43.05
CA GLU A 728 -25.84 15.60 41.77
C GLU A 728 -25.07 16.12 40.57
N MET A 729 -24.44 17.29 40.72
CA MET A 729 -23.65 17.97 39.69
C MET A 729 -22.24 18.26 40.24
N PRO A 730 -21.18 18.12 39.43
CA PRO A 730 -19.82 18.48 39.81
C PRO A 730 -19.64 19.98 40.07
N PHE A 731 -20.40 20.85 39.39
CA PHE A 731 -20.42 22.28 39.67
C PHE A 731 -21.78 22.74 40.18
N THR A 732 -21.80 23.63 41.19
CA THR A 732 -23.04 24.09 41.83
C THR A 732 -22.97 25.58 42.14
N ALA A 733 -24.07 26.30 41.94
CA ALA A 733 -24.21 27.67 42.44
C ALA A 733 -24.03 27.67 43.97
N ILE A 734 -23.17 28.56 44.49
CA ILE A 734 -23.04 28.73 45.93
C ILE A 734 -24.39 29.25 46.45
N SER A 735 -25.17 28.39 47.11
CA SER A 735 -26.08 28.92 48.13
C SER A 735 -25.19 29.48 49.22
N ASN A 736 -25.33 30.77 49.55
CA ASN A 736 -24.72 31.36 50.74
C ASN A 736 -25.23 30.65 52.01
N GLN A 737 -24.76 29.44 52.30
CA GLN A 737 -24.91 28.80 53.60
C GLN A 737 -23.75 29.26 54.49
N ARG A 738 -23.76 30.56 54.80
CA ARG A 738 -23.30 31.07 56.09
C ARG A 738 -24.55 31.31 56.94
N SER A 739 -25.10 30.23 57.51
CA SER A 739 -25.91 30.27 58.74
C SER A 739 -26.14 28.85 59.22
N ALA A 740 -26.06 28.63 60.53
CA ALA A 740 -26.12 27.37 61.27
C ALA A 740 -24.81 26.57 61.29
N LEU A 741 -23.92 26.94 62.20
CA LEU A 741 -23.28 26.05 63.20
C LEU A 741 -22.31 26.91 64.04
N SER A 742 -22.89 27.70 64.96
CA SER A 742 -22.18 28.07 66.19
C SER A 742 -22.16 26.84 67.10
N PRO A 743 -21.04 26.50 67.76
CA PRO A 743 -21.02 25.40 68.72
C PRO A 743 -21.61 25.85 70.07
N PRO A 744 -22.09 24.92 70.92
CA PRO A 744 -22.46 25.20 72.31
C PRO A 744 -21.26 25.61 73.17
#